data_AF-A0A7I8W687-F1
#
_entry.id   AF-A0A7I8W687-F1
#
_cell.length_a   1.000
_cell.length_b   1.000
_cell.length_c   1.000
_cell.angle_alpha   90.00
_cell.angle_beta   90.00
_cell.angle_gamma   90.00
#
_symmetry.space_group_name_H-M   'P 1'
#
loop_
_entity.id
_entity.type
_entity.pdbx_description
1 polymer ?
#
loop_
_entity_poly.entity_id
_entity_poly.type
_entity_poly.pdbx_seq_one_letter_code
_entity_poly.pdbx_strand_id
1 'polypeptide(L)'
;MEVILAEDSKPITVFNSAIEILNQDITKIRESSDLIQDYDNIFENLQEHTNNTTDLLNSSKGYLEIFQDKQAEIRQSLSRISENISSKINSQYVPYAKERNKVKNDEDRMHKRQKLNKITHAYQVLNKQIKELAQFCSLMEKDNLKITEDAEILNENMRKIREEIEQKRMVAEKLKKEEEDRKKAEELERIRVEEEERKRKEEEERKREEEENLRLEQEKLRKIEEEKKRKALEERLKKEGEEREKRKREQKRRQEEEKKKQELEEKRRDRRNWPSHTYTISKEEDMTATGLGCHLKALEDDLSFDNVTCRLEEDLNMISQHPFDDNADIVSNILNFQIKCTKTIRFQYPVIVSIPHQSCRKVNTKEIIVRLFTSDGWIDVNPLNSINDSKIMESLKSTEGKIPLIHCQLKYLEPVVKVCVVHRPRVEKERVKPDKGTTVTSTIDSRVSIRIPKNSFGKKTEEIELQILQTNKDARVRLRKFFNMPESFLETSVVLNLNMPNIVKNGVFIGMPFPGTASVKARKTSKVKTPGASCQVREKTQLNLGEKIVIVTETEDGYHVKDGLTYEIVDDTVEFLVKEKVKRIFLITTTSDSTRDDNINIAQNIKILVTQKKAAIFQVSQIVDNPNKIAIVCSSSDNVKSEQADLEGAGYSLISGDSEICVNEGERLLLNFTKNVQFEEKIPAFYFFQCRSFKVYASVKVVEPYAQNGRESYFGKLQVLSYCNPNEAETGKTKVHCEIQVDLPKKMERCPTPKRTSSVPIREKGLLNQDYFERIAHQLVTNWKNIAESLKLSTATIDRITKEKDTDEERAYSALKAWYSLCAINDDCVRLLANSLKFLSFGSSLSLLFVHLN
;
A
#
# COMPACT_ATOMS: atom_id res chain seq x y z
N MET A 1 -19.44 -6.52 16.85
CA MET A 1 -19.66 -7.77 16.10
C MET A 1 -19.04 -7.69 14.71
N GLU A 2 -19.42 -6.75 13.84
CA GLU A 2 -18.74 -6.58 12.53
C GLU A 2 -17.21 -6.35 12.66
N VAL A 3 -16.77 -5.65 13.72
CA VAL A 3 -15.34 -5.45 14.02
C VAL A 3 -14.63 -6.76 14.41
N ILE A 4 -15.27 -7.64 15.17
CA ILE A 4 -14.72 -8.95 15.57
C ILE A 4 -14.66 -9.87 14.32
N LEU A 5 -15.69 -9.83 13.47
CA LEU A 5 -15.80 -10.65 12.25
C LEU A 5 -14.84 -10.23 11.11
N ALA A 6 -14.45 -8.95 11.05
CA ALA A 6 -13.49 -8.46 10.06
C ALA A 6 -12.04 -8.81 10.40
N GLU A 7 -11.73 -9.02 11.68
CA GLU A 7 -10.40 -9.45 12.14
C GLU A 7 -10.26 -10.98 12.13
N ASP A 8 -11.33 -11.73 12.43
CA ASP A 8 -11.29 -13.19 12.61
C ASP A 8 -11.57 -14.03 11.35
N SER A 9 -11.85 -13.43 10.19
CA SER A 9 -12.02 -14.16 8.91
C SER A 9 -10.71 -14.33 8.13
N LYS A 10 -9.65 -13.59 8.48
CA LYS A 10 -8.32 -13.69 7.86
C LYS A 10 -7.65 -15.06 8.04
N PRO A 11 -7.74 -15.75 9.20
CA PRO A 11 -7.11 -17.05 9.40
C PRO A 11 -7.62 -18.12 8.43
N ILE A 12 -8.90 -18.09 8.06
CA ILE A 12 -9.53 -19.07 7.17
C ILE A 12 -9.00 -18.92 5.73
N THR A 13 -8.88 -17.68 5.25
CA THR A 13 -8.36 -17.40 3.90
C THR A 13 -6.87 -17.73 3.80
N VAL A 14 -6.10 -17.45 4.85
CA VAL A 14 -4.68 -17.80 4.95
C VAL A 14 -4.49 -19.32 5.02
N PHE A 15 -5.36 -20.02 5.76
CA PHE A 15 -5.34 -21.48 5.85
C PHE A 15 -5.64 -22.16 4.51
N ASN A 16 -6.68 -21.72 3.80
CA ASN A 16 -7.00 -22.25 2.47
C ASN A 16 -5.88 -22.00 1.45
N SER A 17 -5.23 -20.82 1.51
CA SER A 17 -4.09 -20.51 0.63
C SER A 17 -2.87 -21.37 0.96
N ALA A 18 -2.61 -21.64 2.25
CA ALA A 18 -1.53 -22.53 2.67
C ALA A 18 -1.75 -23.98 2.19
N ILE A 19 -3.00 -24.46 2.24
CA ILE A 19 -3.39 -25.78 1.70
C ILE A 19 -3.13 -25.86 0.19
N GLU A 20 -3.46 -24.81 -0.55
CA GLU A 20 -3.28 -24.77 -2.00
C GLU A 20 -1.80 -24.81 -2.40
N ILE A 21 -0.95 -24.06 -1.69
CA ILE A 21 0.51 -24.07 -1.88
C ILE A 21 1.09 -25.46 -1.56
N LEU A 22 0.70 -26.06 -0.42
CA LEU A 22 1.13 -27.41 -0.04
C LEU A 22 0.75 -28.45 -1.12
N ASN A 23 -0.47 -28.40 -1.65
CA ASN A 23 -0.92 -29.31 -2.70
C ASN A 23 -0.13 -29.14 -4.01
N GLN A 24 0.26 -27.91 -4.36
CA GLN A 24 1.11 -27.64 -5.52
C GLN A 24 2.51 -28.23 -5.35
N ASP A 25 3.13 -28.06 -4.17
CA ASP A 25 4.48 -28.59 -3.92
C ASP A 25 4.50 -30.12 -3.83
N ILE A 26 3.45 -30.73 -3.27
CA ILE A 26 3.26 -32.20 -3.30
C ILE A 26 3.16 -32.70 -4.75
N THR A 27 2.47 -31.95 -5.63
CA THR A 27 2.34 -32.31 -7.05
C THR A 27 3.70 -32.26 -7.74
N LYS A 28 4.51 -31.21 -7.49
CA LYS A 28 5.87 -31.09 -8.03
C LYS A 28 6.79 -32.23 -7.59
N ILE A 29 6.66 -32.72 -6.35
CA ILE A 29 7.43 -33.91 -5.89
C ILE A 29 7.03 -35.16 -6.67
N ARG A 30 5.73 -35.36 -6.90
CA ARG A 30 5.25 -36.53 -7.64
C ARG A 30 5.72 -36.52 -9.11
N GLU A 31 5.98 -35.34 -9.64
CA GLU A 31 6.42 -35.14 -11.03
C GLU A 31 7.95 -35.11 -11.22
N SER A 32 8.74 -34.93 -10.16
CA SER A 32 10.21 -34.84 -10.25
C SER A 32 10.86 -36.22 -10.17
N SER A 33 11.23 -36.81 -11.31
CA SER A 33 11.64 -38.23 -11.34
C SER A 33 13.08 -38.56 -10.99
N ASP A 34 14.11 -37.70 -11.05
CA ASP A 34 15.49 -38.25 -11.12
C ASP A 34 16.67 -37.48 -10.47
N LEU A 35 16.47 -36.44 -9.64
CA LEU A 35 17.61 -35.69 -9.05
C LEU A 35 17.58 -35.60 -7.52
N ILE A 36 18.39 -36.44 -6.86
CA ILE A 36 18.57 -36.51 -5.38
C ILE A 36 18.87 -35.14 -4.75
N GLN A 37 19.54 -34.25 -5.48
CA GLN A 37 19.94 -32.92 -4.97
C GLN A 37 18.78 -31.91 -4.95
N ASP A 38 17.77 -32.10 -5.82
CA ASP A 38 16.52 -31.32 -5.78
C ASP A 38 15.63 -31.81 -4.63
N TYR A 39 15.70 -33.10 -4.28
CA TYR A 39 14.93 -33.67 -3.16
C TYR A 39 15.30 -33.06 -1.81
N ASP A 40 16.57 -32.80 -1.52
CA ASP A 40 16.99 -32.23 -0.23
C ASP A 40 16.52 -30.78 -0.06
N ASN A 41 16.62 -29.95 -1.11
CA ASN A 41 16.13 -28.56 -1.10
C ASN A 41 14.60 -28.48 -1.06
N ILE A 42 13.92 -29.33 -1.84
CA ILE A 42 12.45 -29.42 -1.82
C ILE A 42 11.98 -29.90 -0.45
N PHE A 43 12.72 -30.80 0.20
CA PHE A 43 12.42 -31.30 1.54
C PHE A 43 12.59 -30.24 2.63
N GLU A 44 13.68 -29.47 2.63
CA GLU A 44 13.87 -28.39 3.61
C GLU A 44 12.75 -27.34 3.49
N ASN A 45 12.40 -26.95 2.26
CA ASN A 45 11.29 -26.03 2.01
C ASN A 45 9.96 -26.61 2.49
N LEU A 46 9.66 -27.89 2.20
CA LEU A 46 8.43 -28.54 2.68
C LEU A 46 8.39 -28.68 4.18
N GLN A 47 9.52 -28.95 4.83
CA GLN A 47 9.58 -29.06 6.28
C GLN A 47 9.34 -27.69 6.93
N GLU A 48 9.90 -26.62 6.37
CA GLU A 48 9.63 -25.25 6.80
C GLU A 48 8.15 -24.87 6.59
N HIS A 49 7.59 -25.11 5.40
CA HIS A 49 6.18 -24.87 5.10
C HIS A 49 5.25 -25.70 6.00
N THR A 50 5.61 -26.95 6.30
CA THR A 50 4.86 -27.82 7.21
C THR A 50 4.87 -27.28 8.63
N ASN A 51 6.02 -26.84 9.13
CA ASN A 51 6.14 -26.27 10.47
C ASN A 51 5.33 -24.97 10.57
N ASN A 52 5.45 -24.07 9.58
CA ASN A 52 4.68 -22.85 9.50
C ASN A 52 3.17 -23.11 9.45
N THR A 53 2.74 -24.12 8.69
CA THR A 53 1.31 -24.49 8.60
C THR A 53 0.81 -25.12 9.89
N THR A 54 1.64 -25.91 10.57
CA THR A 54 1.32 -26.51 11.88
C THR A 54 1.18 -25.45 12.96
N ASP A 55 2.07 -24.45 12.98
CA ASP A 55 2.00 -23.32 13.91
C ASP A 55 0.79 -22.43 13.64
N LEU A 56 0.43 -22.23 12.37
CA LEU A 56 -0.82 -21.57 11.98
C LEU A 56 -2.04 -22.36 12.46
N LEU A 57 -2.07 -23.69 12.26
CA LEU A 57 -3.15 -24.57 12.73
C LEU A 57 -3.32 -24.50 14.25
N ASN A 58 -2.22 -24.56 15.00
CA ASN A 58 -2.22 -24.46 16.45
C ASN A 58 -2.72 -23.08 16.92
N SER A 59 -2.32 -22.02 16.21
CA SER A 59 -2.82 -20.67 16.47
C SER A 59 -4.32 -20.56 16.18
N SER A 60 -4.78 -21.06 15.03
CA SER A 60 -6.18 -21.11 14.62
C SER A 60 -7.04 -21.93 15.59
N LYS A 61 -6.50 -23.01 16.17
CA LYS A 61 -7.18 -23.78 17.22
C LYS A 61 -7.41 -22.94 18.48
N GLY A 62 -6.43 -22.14 18.89
CA GLY A 62 -6.59 -21.18 20.00
C GLY A 62 -7.65 -20.12 19.71
N TYR A 63 -7.71 -19.59 18.48
CA TYR A 63 -8.78 -18.67 18.08
C TYR A 63 -10.16 -19.33 18.07
N LEU A 64 -10.26 -20.59 17.64
CA LEU A 64 -11.51 -21.36 17.68
C LEU A 64 -12.01 -21.57 19.11
N GLU A 65 -11.12 -21.88 20.06
CA GLU A 65 -11.48 -22.00 21.48
C GLU A 65 -11.98 -20.67 22.06
N ILE A 66 -11.28 -19.56 21.78
CA ILE A 66 -11.72 -18.21 22.20
C ILE A 66 -13.07 -17.84 21.57
N PHE A 67 -13.27 -18.18 20.30
CA PHE A 67 -14.52 -17.93 19.59
C PHE A 67 -15.68 -18.73 20.20
N GLN A 68 -15.47 -20.01 20.53
CA GLN A 68 -16.47 -20.85 21.20
C GLN A 68 -16.86 -20.29 22.58
N ASP A 69 -15.88 -19.82 23.36
CA ASP A 69 -16.14 -19.18 24.65
C ASP A 69 -16.96 -17.90 24.49
N LYS A 70 -16.62 -17.06 23.51
CA LYS A 70 -17.38 -15.84 23.21
C LYS A 70 -18.78 -16.14 22.72
N GLN A 71 -18.97 -17.20 21.93
CA GLN A 71 -20.27 -17.65 21.48
C GLN A 71 -21.13 -18.12 22.67
N ALA A 72 -20.55 -18.84 23.63
CA ALA A 72 -21.22 -19.23 24.86
C ALA A 72 -21.64 -18.01 25.72
N GLU A 73 -20.77 -17.00 25.83
CA GLU A 73 -21.07 -15.74 26.53
C GLU A 73 -22.24 -14.98 25.87
N ILE A 74 -22.26 -14.92 24.53
CA ILE A 74 -23.35 -14.30 23.76
C ILE A 74 -24.66 -15.06 23.99
N ARG A 75 -24.66 -16.40 23.94
CA ARG A 75 -25.84 -17.23 24.21
C ARG A 75 -26.39 -16.98 25.61
N GLN A 76 -25.52 -16.94 26.61
CA GLN A 76 -25.91 -16.67 27.99
C GLN A 76 -26.51 -15.26 28.14
N SER A 77 -25.91 -14.26 27.48
CA SER A 77 -26.40 -12.88 27.48
C SER A 77 -27.78 -12.76 26.82
N LEU A 78 -27.99 -13.43 25.68
CA LEU A 78 -29.29 -13.46 25.00
C LEU A 78 -30.37 -14.16 25.84
N SER A 79 -30.02 -15.25 26.54
CA SER A 79 -30.95 -15.92 27.46
C SER A 79 -31.39 -14.98 28.60
N ARG A 80 -30.44 -14.27 29.23
CA ARG A 80 -30.73 -13.29 30.29
C ARG A 80 -31.60 -12.14 29.81
N ILE A 81 -31.35 -11.63 28.59
CA ILE A 81 -32.17 -10.58 27.98
C ILE A 81 -33.60 -11.09 27.75
N SER A 82 -33.73 -12.29 27.19
CA SER A 82 -35.03 -12.93 26.92
C SER A 82 -35.84 -13.15 28.21
N GLU A 83 -35.21 -13.66 29.27
CA GLU A 83 -35.82 -13.87 30.59
C GLU A 83 -36.25 -12.55 31.22
N ASN A 84 -35.39 -11.51 31.20
CA ASN A 84 -35.71 -10.20 31.73
C ASN A 84 -36.90 -9.55 31.00
N ILE A 85 -36.99 -9.71 29.69
CA ILE A 85 -38.08 -9.17 28.89
C ILE A 85 -39.37 -9.94 29.18
N SER A 86 -39.30 -11.26 29.23
CA SER A 86 -40.45 -12.12 29.56
C SER A 86 -40.96 -11.85 30.98
N SER A 87 -40.06 -11.64 31.95
CA SER A 87 -40.39 -11.24 33.32
C SER A 87 -41.05 -9.85 33.37
N LYS A 88 -40.52 -8.86 32.64
CA LYS A 88 -41.14 -7.52 32.54
C LYS A 88 -42.52 -7.57 31.88
N ILE A 89 -42.69 -8.35 30.83
CA ILE A 89 -44.01 -8.54 30.19
C ILE A 89 -44.97 -9.23 31.15
N ASN A 90 -44.55 -10.29 31.85
CA ASN A 90 -45.43 -11.01 32.77
C ASN A 90 -45.80 -10.19 34.01
N SER A 91 -44.85 -9.46 34.60
CA SER A 91 -45.09 -8.64 35.79
C SER A 91 -45.83 -7.34 35.49
N GLN A 92 -45.52 -6.68 34.37
CA GLN A 92 -46.08 -5.35 34.07
C GLN A 92 -47.27 -5.39 33.13
N TYR A 93 -47.48 -6.44 32.33
CA TYR A 93 -48.52 -6.42 31.30
C TYR A 93 -49.66 -7.41 31.52
N VAL A 94 -49.39 -8.58 32.12
CA VAL A 94 -50.46 -9.55 32.44
C VAL A 94 -51.47 -8.98 33.44
N PRO A 95 -51.10 -8.20 34.47
CA PRO A 95 -52.08 -7.52 35.33
C PRO A 95 -52.95 -6.51 34.56
N TYR A 96 -52.36 -5.76 33.62
CA TYR A 96 -53.11 -4.78 32.80
C TYR A 96 -54.10 -5.44 31.85
N ALA A 97 -53.79 -6.63 31.33
CA ALA A 97 -54.72 -7.41 30.52
C ALA A 97 -55.95 -7.85 31.34
N LYS A 98 -55.78 -8.15 32.64
CA LYS A 98 -56.87 -8.51 33.56
C LYS A 98 -57.72 -7.30 33.98
N GLU A 99 -57.13 -6.11 34.07
CA GLU A 99 -57.85 -4.87 34.41
C GLU A 99 -58.56 -4.19 33.24
N ARG A 100 -58.36 -4.68 32.01
CA ARG A 100 -58.89 -4.12 30.76
C ARG A 100 -60.41 -3.94 30.76
N ASN A 101 -61.14 -4.73 31.55
CA ASN A 101 -62.60 -4.65 31.66
C ASN A 101 -63.11 -3.58 32.65
N LYS A 102 -62.24 -2.91 33.42
CA LYS A 102 -62.65 -1.96 34.49
C LYS A 102 -62.48 -0.48 34.17
N VAL A 103 -61.72 -0.12 33.13
CA VAL A 103 -61.51 1.30 32.75
C VAL A 103 -62.75 1.81 32.01
N LYS A 104 -63.41 2.88 32.49
CA LYS A 104 -64.63 3.44 31.84
C LYS A 104 -64.35 4.57 30.84
N ASN A 105 -63.15 5.16 30.86
CA ASN A 105 -62.78 6.26 29.96
C ASN A 105 -62.15 5.72 28.66
N ASP A 106 -62.73 6.10 27.52
CA ASP A 106 -62.33 5.59 26.20
C ASP A 106 -61.01 6.20 25.68
N GLU A 107 -60.65 7.41 26.09
CA GLU A 107 -59.35 8.02 25.74
C GLU A 107 -58.18 7.29 26.42
N ASP A 108 -58.31 6.98 27.71
CA ASP A 108 -57.32 6.19 28.44
C ASP A 108 -57.17 4.77 27.87
N ARG A 109 -58.27 4.18 27.41
CA ARG A 109 -58.24 2.89 26.72
C ARG A 109 -57.47 2.97 25.41
N MET A 110 -57.65 4.05 24.63
CA MET A 110 -56.96 4.24 23.36
C MET A 110 -55.46 4.46 23.57
N HIS A 111 -55.07 5.31 24.51
CA HIS A 111 -53.65 5.59 24.81
C HIS A 111 -52.92 4.33 25.32
N LYS A 112 -53.55 3.58 26.23
CA LYS A 112 -53.02 2.29 26.73
C LYS A 112 -52.88 1.26 25.60
N ARG A 113 -53.83 1.20 24.66
CA ARG A 113 -53.78 0.31 23.50
C ARG A 113 -52.63 0.67 22.55
N GLN A 114 -52.41 1.96 22.29
CA GLN A 114 -51.28 2.40 21.48
C GLN A 114 -49.93 2.05 22.13
N LYS A 115 -49.80 2.23 23.45
CA LYS A 115 -48.59 1.87 24.19
C LYS A 115 -48.32 0.36 24.16
N LEU A 116 -49.37 -0.46 24.34
CA LEU A 116 -49.29 -1.92 24.23
C LEU A 116 -48.88 -2.37 22.81
N ASN A 117 -49.44 -1.75 21.76
CA ASN A 117 -49.08 -2.08 20.38
C ASN A 117 -47.62 -1.75 20.07
N LYS A 118 -47.11 -0.60 20.53
CA LYS A 118 -45.70 -0.23 20.37
C LYS A 118 -44.76 -1.24 21.04
N ILE A 119 -45.11 -1.68 22.25
CA ILE A 119 -44.31 -2.66 23.00
C ILE A 119 -44.40 -4.05 22.38
N THR A 120 -45.57 -4.46 21.92
CA THR A 120 -45.76 -5.74 21.19
C THR A 120 -44.94 -5.74 19.90
N HIS A 121 -44.93 -4.63 19.16
CA HIS A 121 -44.15 -4.49 17.94
C HIS A 121 -42.64 -4.54 18.23
N ALA A 122 -42.16 -3.79 19.23
CA ALA A 122 -40.76 -3.84 19.65
C ALA A 122 -40.32 -5.26 20.07
N TYR A 123 -41.19 -5.99 20.77
CA TYR A 123 -40.93 -7.39 21.14
C TYR A 123 -40.88 -8.33 19.92
N GLN A 124 -41.75 -8.13 18.93
CA GLN A 124 -41.73 -8.89 17.68
C GLN A 124 -40.44 -8.64 16.87
N VAL A 125 -40.00 -7.38 16.78
CA VAL A 125 -38.74 -7.02 16.10
C VAL A 125 -37.56 -7.66 16.82
N LEU A 126 -37.50 -7.57 18.15
CA LEU A 126 -36.42 -8.17 18.92
C LEU A 126 -36.39 -9.70 18.79
N ASN A 127 -37.55 -10.36 18.85
CA ASN A 127 -37.63 -11.81 18.66
C ASN A 127 -37.21 -12.24 17.24
N LYS A 128 -37.50 -11.42 16.23
CA LYS A 128 -37.02 -11.67 14.87
C LYS A 128 -35.49 -11.60 14.82
N GLN A 129 -34.88 -10.57 15.41
CA GLN A 129 -33.43 -10.42 15.48
C GLN A 129 -32.76 -11.55 16.27
N ILE A 130 -33.36 -12.01 17.37
CA ILE A 130 -32.87 -13.16 18.15
C ILE A 130 -32.91 -14.44 17.30
N LYS A 131 -33.97 -14.66 16.52
CA LYS A 131 -34.06 -15.82 15.62
C LYS A 131 -33.02 -15.78 14.49
N GLU A 132 -32.82 -14.61 13.89
CA GLU A 132 -31.79 -14.40 12.85
C GLU A 132 -30.39 -14.66 13.42
N LEU A 133 -30.09 -14.16 14.63
CA LEU A 133 -28.83 -14.42 15.33
C LEU A 133 -28.65 -15.91 15.69
N ALA A 134 -29.71 -16.60 16.11
CA ALA A 134 -29.66 -18.03 16.40
C ALA A 134 -29.40 -18.86 15.13
N GLN A 135 -30.04 -18.51 14.01
CA GLN A 135 -29.79 -19.14 12.72
C GLN A 135 -28.34 -18.91 12.25
N PHE A 136 -27.83 -17.68 12.40
CA PHE A 136 -26.44 -17.36 12.09
C PHE A 136 -25.46 -18.17 12.95
N CYS A 137 -25.69 -18.27 14.26
CA CYS A 137 -24.88 -19.09 15.15
C CYS A 137 -24.87 -20.57 14.74
N SER A 138 -26.01 -21.12 14.31
CA SER A 138 -26.10 -22.50 13.83
C SER A 138 -25.36 -22.72 12.51
N LEU A 139 -25.34 -21.72 11.61
CA LEU A 139 -24.57 -21.78 10.37
C LEU A 139 -23.06 -21.81 10.67
N MET A 140 -22.60 -20.93 11.56
CA MET A 140 -21.20 -20.87 12.00
C MET A 140 -20.74 -22.17 12.68
N GLU A 141 -21.59 -22.82 13.47
CA GLU A 141 -21.28 -24.13 14.07
C GLU A 141 -21.05 -25.21 13.00
N LYS A 142 -21.85 -25.20 11.94
CA LYS A 142 -21.69 -26.13 10.82
C LYS A 142 -20.40 -25.89 10.05
N ASP A 143 -20.04 -24.63 9.82
CA ASP A 143 -18.80 -24.27 9.14
C ASP A 143 -17.57 -24.61 10.00
N ASN A 144 -17.64 -24.39 11.33
CA ASN A 144 -16.58 -24.78 12.26
C ASN A 144 -16.36 -26.30 12.30
N LEU A 145 -17.44 -27.09 12.33
CA LEU A 145 -17.37 -28.56 12.25
C LEU A 145 -16.67 -29.02 10.96
N LYS A 146 -17.02 -28.41 9.83
CA LYS A 146 -16.37 -28.71 8.55
C LYS A 146 -14.89 -28.35 8.55
N ILE A 147 -14.51 -27.21 9.12
CA ILE A 147 -13.10 -26.80 9.25
C ILE A 147 -12.32 -27.79 10.12
N THR A 148 -12.90 -28.29 11.21
CA THR A 148 -12.25 -29.30 12.05
C THR A 148 -12.07 -30.63 11.32
N GLU A 149 -13.07 -31.08 10.54
CA GLU A 149 -12.97 -32.28 9.70
C GLU A 149 -11.88 -32.10 8.62
N ASP A 150 -11.86 -30.96 7.92
CA ASP A 150 -10.86 -30.66 6.89
C ASP A 150 -9.43 -30.59 7.48
N ALA A 151 -9.27 -30.06 8.70
CA ALA A 151 -8.00 -30.02 9.41
C ALA A 151 -7.51 -31.42 9.84
N GLU A 152 -8.41 -32.30 10.28
CA GLU A 152 -8.08 -33.70 10.60
C GLU A 152 -7.64 -34.47 9.35
N ILE A 153 -8.34 -34.29 8.23
CA ILE A 153 -7.98 -34.89 6.93
C ILE A 153 -6.60 -34.40 6.49
N LEU A 154 -6.32 -33.10 6.64
CA LEU A 154 -5.02 -32.53 6.29
C LEU A 154 -3.89 -33.11 7.16
N ASN A 155 -4.09 -33.21 8.48
CA ASN A 155 -3.11 -33.81 9.40
C ASN A 155 -2.81 -35.27 9.04
N GLU A 156 -3.83 -36.05 8.67
CA GLU A 156 -3.67 -37.43 8.21
C GLU A 156 -2.89 -37.52 6.90
N ASN A 157 -3.15 -36.63 5.94
CA ASN A 157 -2.39 -36.56 4.70
C ASN A 157 -0.92 -36.17 4.94
N MET A 158 -0.66 -35.20 5.83
CA MET A 158 0.69 -34.81 6.21
C MET A 158 1.45 -35.95 6.88
N ARG A 159 0.78 -36.76 7.70
CA ARG A 159 1.37 -37.96 8.30
C ARG A 159 1.80 -38.97 7.23
N LYS A 160 0.93 -39.27 6.26
CA LYS A 160 1.24 -40.19 5.15
C LYS A 160 2.41 -39.71 4.30
N ILE A 161 2.51 -38.39 4.04
CA ILE A 161 3.61 -37.81 3.28
C ILE A 161 4.94 -37.95 4.04
N ARG A 162 4.95 -37.73 5.36
CA ARG A 162 6.14 -37.94 6.19
C ARG A 162 6.61 -39.40 6.14
N GLU A 163 5.69 -40.35 6.22
CA GLU A 163 6.01 -41.78 6.10
C GLU A 163 6.58 -42.14 4.71
N GLU A 164 6.00 -41.61 3.63
CA GLU A 164 6.49 -41.85 2.26
C GLU A 164 7.90 -41.27 2.03
N ILE A 165 8.17 -40.07 2.56
CA ILE A 165 9.48 -39.44 2.45
C ILE A 165 10.54 -40.22 3.24
N GLU A 166 10.22 -40.65 4.46
CA GLU A 166 11.16 -41.43 5.28
C GLU A 166 11.51 -42.77 4.61
N GLN A 167 10.53 -43.42 3.97
CA GLN A 167 10.79 -44.61 3.17
C GLN A 167 11.75 -44.33 1.99
N LYS A 168 11.55 -43.22 1.26
CA LYS A 168 12.43 -42.82 0.15
C LYS A 168 13.84 -42.47 0.64
N ARG A 169 14.00 -41.86 1.83
CA ARG A 169 15.30 -41.60 2.45
C ARG A 169 16.07 -42.87 2.77
N MET A 170 15.41 -43.87 3.40
CA MET A 170 16.05 -45.15 3.67
C MET A 170 16.51 -45.89 2.40
N VAL A 171 15.79 -45.73 1.28
CA VAL A 171 16.20 -46.29 -0.01
C VAL A 171 17.40 -45.52 -0.59
N ALA A 172 17.35 -44.18 -0.58
CA ALA A 172 18.44 -43.34 -1.09
C ALA A 172 19.74 -43.51 -0.28
N GLU A 173 19.65 -43.65 1.04
CA GLU A 173 20.80 -43.89 1.91
C GLU A 173 21.43 -45.27 1.66
N LYS A 174 20.61 -46.31 1.42
CA LYS A 174 21.09 -47.63 1.00
C LYS A 174 21.83 -47.56 -0.34
N LEU A 175 21.31 -46.82 -1.32
CA LEU A 175 21.95 -46.62 -2.62
C LEU A 175 23.27 -45.84 -2.50
N LYS A 176 23.31 -44.77 -1.69
CA LYS A 176 24.56 -44.02 -1.42
C LYS A 176 25.63 -44.91 -0.78
N LYS A 177 25.23 -45.76 0.18
CA LYS A 177 26.15 -46.69 0.84
C LYS A 177 26.70 -47.76 -0.12
N GLU A 178 25.84 -48.29 -0.98
CA GLU A 178 26.24 -49.25 -2.02
C GLU A 178 27.18 -48.62 -3.08
N GLU A 179 26.96 -47.36 -3.43
CA GLU A 179 27.84 -46.61 -4.35
C GLU A 179 29.19 -46.23 -3.71
N GLU A 180 29.19 -45.85 -2.43
CA GLU A 180 30.44 -45.61 -1.68
C GLU A 180 31.27 -46.88 -1.54
N ASP A 181 30.63 -48.02 -1.27
CA ASP A 181 31.32 -49.31 -1.16
C ASP A 181 31.88 -49.74 -2.52
N ARG A 182 31.21 -49.44 -3.64
CA ARG A 182 31.75 -49.63 -5.00
C ARG A 182 32.97 -48.73 -5.27
N LYS A 183 32.92 -47.45 -4.90
CA LYS A 183 34.05 -46.51 -5.09
C LYS A 183 35.26 -46.90 -4.24
N LYS A 184 35.05 -47.34 -3.01
CA LYS A 184 36.13 -47.84 -2.14
C LYS A 184 36.79 -49.11 -2.72
N ALA A 185 36.02 -49.99 -3.37
CA ALA A 185 36.56 -51.15 -4.06
C ALA A 185 37.42 -50.76 -5.29
N GLU A 186 36.95 -49.81 -6.11
CA GLU A 186 37.71 -49.31 -7.27
C GLU A 186 38.99 -48.56 -6.88
N GLU A 187 38.98 -47.82 -5.77
CA GLU A 187 40.15 -47.09 -5.27
C GLU A 187 41.23 -48.03 -4.69
N LEU A 188 40.82 -49.11 -4.02
CA LEU A 188 41.71 -50.19 -3.56
C LEU A 188 42.40 -50.93 -4.72
N GLU A 189 41.69 -51.12 -5.84
CA GLU A 189 42.26 -51.72 -7.06
C GLU A 189 43.32 -50.80 -7.69
N ARG A 190 43.08 -49.49 -7.70
CA ARG A 190 43.98 -48.48 -8.26
C ARG A 190 45.29 -48.35 -7.47
N ILE A 191 45.20 -48.39 -6.14
CA ILE A 191 46.36 -48.38 -5.23
C ILE A 191 47.24 -49.62 -5.44
N ARG A 192 46.63 -50.79 -5.70
CA ARG A 192 47.37 -52.03 -5.97
C ARG A 192 48.19 -51.99 -7.27
N VAL A 193 47.69 -51.29 -8.29
CA VAL A 193 48.39 -51.09 -9.57
C VAL A 193 49.53 -50.06 -9.45
N GLU A 194 49.35 -48.97 -8.69
CA GLU A 194 50.41 -47.98 -8.44
C GLU A 194 51.56 -48.54 -7.58
N GLU A 195 51.26 -49.42 -6.62
CA GLU A 195 52.28 -50.03 -5.77
C GLU A 195 53.17 -51.05 -6.53
N GLU A 196 52.62 -51.68 -7.57
CA GLU A 196 53.35 -52.60 -8.46
C GLU A 196 54.26 -51.84 -9.45
N GLU A 197 53.90 -50.61 -9.84
CA GLU A 197 54.73 -49.75 -10.69
C GLU A 197 55.88 -49.08 -9.90
N ARG A 198 55.67 -48.76 -8.61
CA ARG A 198 56.70 -48.15 -7.75
C ARG A 198 57.85 -49.12 -7.43
N LYS A 199 57.57 -50.41 -7.27
CA LYS A 199 58.60 -51.45 -7.04
C LYS A 199 59.53 -51.67 -8.23
N ARG A 200 59.11 -51.36 -9.47
CA ARG A 200 59.99 -51.41 -10.65
C ARG A 200 60.94 -50.23 -10.76
N LYS A 201 60.62 -49.07 -10.18
CA LYS A 201 61.47 -47.86 -10.21
C LYS A 201 62.50 -47.83 -9.07
N GLU A 202 62.15 -48.36 -7.88
CA GLU A 202 63.08 -48.42 -6.73
C GLU A 202 64.22 -49.47 -6.90
N GLU A 203 64.07 -50.48 -7.76
CA GLU A 203 65.13 -51.48 -8.00
C GLU A 203 66.22 -51.00 -9.00
N GLU A 204 65.93 -49.98 -9.80
CA GLU A 204 66.86 -49.43 -10.81
C GLU A 204 67.75 -48.31 -10.24
N GLU A 205 67.29 -47.62 -9.20
CA GLU A 205 68.00 -46.51 -8.54
C GLU A 205 69.02 -47.02 -7.48
N ARG A 206 68.72 -48.15 -6.84
CA ARG A 206 69.58 -48.77 -5.81
C ARG A 206 70.90 -49.36 -6.34
N LYS A 207 71.07 -49.47 -7.66
CA LYS A 207 72.33 -49.93 -8.29
C LYS A 207 73.31 -48.79 -8.62
N ARG A 208 72.93 -47.51 -8.52
CA ARG A 208 73.83 -46.38 -8.81
C ARG A 208 74.45 -45.73 -7.57
N GLU A 209 73.84 -45.88 -6.39
CA GLU A 209 74.29 -45.20 -5.16
C GLU A 209 75.30 -46.01 -4.32
N GLU A 210 75.45 -47.32 -4.56
CA GLU A 210 76.44 -48.16 -3.83
C GLU A 210 77.89 -48.01 -4.35
N GLU A 211 78.12 -47.39 -5.51
CA GLU A 211 79.47 -47.23 -6.10
C GLU A 211 80.15 -45.88 -5.74
N GLU A 212 79.39 -44.87 -5.28
CA GLU A 212 79.91 -43.52 -5.03
C GLU A 212 80.30 -43.27 -3.55
N ASN A 213 79.66 -43.94 -2.60
CA ASN A 213 79.87 -43.70 -1.16
C ASN A 213 81.11 -44.38 -0.54
N LEU A 214 81.87 -45.18 -1.30
CA LEU A 214 83.07 -45.85 -0.78
C LEU A 214 84.38 -45.04 -0.93
N ARG A 215 84.35 -43.84 -1.54
CA ARG A 215 85.56 -43.01 -1.76
C ARG A 215 85.74 -41.81 -0.82
N LEU A 216 84.72 -41.38 -0.09
CA LEU A 216 84.76 -40.14 0.71
C LEU A 216 85.06 -40.32 2.20
N GLU A 217 85.06 -41.56 2.70
CA GLU A 217 85.20 -41.85 4.13
C GLU A 217 86.67 -41.91 4.62
N GLN A 218 87.66 -41.91 3.72
CA GLN A 218 89.08 -42.07 4.11
C GLN A 218 89.90 -40.79 4.28
N GLU A 219 89.42 -39.57 3.93
CA GLU A 219 90.39 -38.47 3.76
C GLU A 219 90.41 -37.33 4.78
N LYS A 220 89.41 -37.04 5.63
CA LYS A 220 89.48 -35.78 6.43
C LYS A 220 89.11 -35.87 7.90
N LEU A 221 89.48 -36.99 8.51
CA LEU A 221 89.80 -37.15 9.93
C LEU A 221 91.07 -36.36 10.40
N ARG A 222 91.62 -35.46 9.58
CA ARG A 222 92.88 -34.73 9.84
C ARG A 222 92.74 -33.26 10.25
N LYS A 223 91.53 -32.72 10.43
CA LYS A 223 91.31 -31.29 10.79
C LYS A 223 90.75 -31.05 12.20
N ILE A 224 90.85 -32.02 13.11
CA ILE A 224 90.21 -31.98 14.43
C ILE A 224 91.09 -31.35 15.54
N GLU A 225 92.37 -31.04 15.30
CA GLU A 225 93.28 -30.69 16.41
C GLU A 225 93.59 -29.19 16.63
N GLU A 226 93.18 -28.27 15.76
CA GLU A 226 93.65 -26.87 15.86
C GLU A 226 92.60 -25.80 16.26
N GLU A 227 91.30 -26.11 16.34
CA GLU A 227 90.28 -25.08 16.65
C GLU A 227 89.70 -25.16 18.07
N LYS A 228 90.45 -25.77 19.00
CA LYS A 228 90.11 -25.80 20.45
C LYS A 228 90.53 -24.54 21.22
N LYS A 229 91.16 -23.54 20.59
CA LYS A 229 91.57 -22.28 21.26
C LYS A 229 90.76 -21.03 20.86
N ARG A 230 89.81 -21.12 19.91
CA ARG A 230 88.89 -20.00 19.54
C ARG A 230 87.57 -19.98 20.30
N LYS A 231 87.15 -21.08 20.93
CA LYS A 231 85.80 -21.24 21.49
C LYS A 231 85.52 -20.56 22.84
N ALA A 232 86.52 -20.06 23.57
CA ALA A 232 86.31 -19.49 24.90
C ALA A 232 85.90 -18.00 24.93
N LEU A 233 86.22 -17.21 23.89
CA LEU A 233 85.87 -15.78 23.83
C LEU A 233 84.59 -15.50 23.02
N GLU A 234 84.18 -16.42 22.15
CA GLU A 234 82.99 -16.31 21.29
C GLU A 234 81.68 -16.69 22.03
N GLU A 235 81.77 -17.49 23.11
CA GLU A 235 80.59 -17.94 23.87
C GLU A 235 80.00 -16.85 24.79
N ARG A 236 80.81 -15.89 25.23
CA ARG A 236 80.33 -14.71 25.99
C ARG A 236 79.63 -13.68 25.09
N LEU A 237 80.11 -13.50 23.87
CA LEU A 237 79.53 -12.56 22.88
C LEU A 237 78.24 -13.11 22.23
N LYS A 238 78.10 -14.44 22.08
CA LYS A 238 76.86 -15.07 21.60
C LYS A 238 75.70 -14.99 22.60
N LYS A 239 75.95 -15.15 23.91
CA LYS A 239 74.89 -15.10 24.93
C LYS A 239 74.31 -13.68 25.14
N GLU A 240 75.12 -12.62 25.09
CA GLU A 240 74.61 -11.23 25.12
C GLU A 240 73.98 -10.77 23.79
N GLY A 241 74.48 -11.28 22.66
CA GLY A 241 73.92 -11.02 21.32
C GLY A 241 72.54 -11.66 21.12
N GLU A 242 72.37 -12.92 21.53
CA GLU A 242 71.11 -13.66 21.42
C GLU A 242 70.02 -13.09 22.35
N GLU A 243 70.35 -12.66 23.57
CA GLU A 243 69.35 -12.06 24.47
C GLU A 243 68.90 -10.68 23.98
N ARG A 244 69.79 -9.89 23.38
CA ARG A 244 69.49 -8.56 22.81
C ARG A 244 68.72 -8.67 21.49
N GLU A 245 68.99 -9.70 20.67
CA GLU A 245 68.20 -10.06 19.48
C GLU A 245 66.80 -10.56 19.88
N LYS A 246 66.68 -11.40 20.91
CA LYS A 246 65.39 -11.93 21.37
C LYS A 246 64.47 -10.82 21.90
N ARG A 247 65.01 -9.86 22.67
CA ARG A 247 64.26 -8.66 23.11
C ARG A 247 63.88 -7.74 21.95
N LYS A 248 64.74 -7.54 20.95
CA LYS A 248 64.41 -6.74 19.76
C LYS A 248 63.36 -7.41 18.86
N ARG A 249 63.42 -8.73 18.69
CA ARG A 249 62.41 -9.50 17.94
C ARG A 249 61.06 -9.52 18.68
N GLU A 250 61.07 -9.65 20.00
CA GLU A 250 59.83 -9.60 20.79
C GLU A 250 59.22 -8.19 20.81
N GLN A 251 60.03 -7.14 20.91
CA GLN A 251 59.54 -5.75 20.83
C GLN A 251 59.02 -5.40 19.43
N LYS A 252 59.66 -5.89 18.35
CA LYS A 252 59.12 -5.78 16.99
C LYS A 252 57.83 -6.56 16.81
N ARG A 253 57.73 -7.78 17.36
CA ARG A 253 56.49 -8.58 17.30
C ARG A 253 55.33 -7.89 18.03
N ARG A 254 55.58 -7.31 19.22
CA ARG A 254 54.58 -6.50 19.94
C ARG A 254 54.17 -5.25 19.17
N GLN A 255 55.12 -4.53 18.58
CA GLN A 255 54.82 -3.36 17.74
C GLN A 255 54.06 -3.73 16.45
N GLU A 256 54.38 -4.86 15.82
CA GLU A 256 53.64 -5.36 14.66
C GLU A 256 52.26 -5.90 15.03
N GLU A 257 52.10 -6.58 16.16
CA GLU A 257 50.80 -7.00 16.69
C GLU A 257 49.93 -5.78 17.06
N GLU A 258 50.51 -4.77 17.71
CA GLU A 258 49.82 -3.53 18.06
C GLU A 258 49.45 -2.70 16.82
N LYS A 259 50.35 -2.62 15.83
CA LYS A 259 50.07 -1.99 14.54
C LYS A 259 48.99 -2.75 13.76
N LYS A 260 49.04 -4.09 13.74
CA LYS A 260 47.97 -4.92 13.13
C LYS A 260 46.64 -4.73 13.85
N LYS A 261 46.65 -4.63 15.18
CA LYS A 261 45.43 -4.37 15.97
C LYS A 261 44.86 -2.98 15.67
N GLN A 262 45.72 -1.95 15.58
CA GLN A 262 45.33 -0.60 15.18
C GLN A 262 44.82 -0.54 13.74
N GLU A 263 45.49 -1.18 12.79
CA GLU A 263 45.04 -1.27 11.39
C GLU A 263 43.71 -2.02 11.27
N LEU A 264 43.51 -3.10 12.05
CA LEU A 264 42.24 -3.83 12.10
C LEU A 264 41.13 -2.96 12.71
N GLU A 265 41.43 -2.22 13.77
CA GLU A 265 40.48 -1.31 14.42
C GLU A 265 40.13 -0.13 13.51
N GLU A 266 41.09 0.42 12.77
CA GLU A 266 40.87 1.47 11.77
C GLU A 266 40.02 0.95 10.60
N LYS A 267 40.26 -0.28 10.14
CA LYS A 267 39.42 -0.97 9.14
C LYS A 267 37.99 -1.22 9.64
N ARG A 268 37.81 -1.54 10.92
CA ARG A 268 36.48 -1.67 11.56
C ARG A 268 35.78 -0.32 11.69
N ARG A 269 36.52 0.78 11.90
CA ARG A 269 35.98 2.14 11.96
C ARG A 269 35.60 2.70 10.58
N ASP A 270 36.15 2.17 9.49
CA ASP A 270 35.72 2.55 8.15
C ASP A 270 34.30 2.04 7.86
N ARG A 271 33.37 2.99 7.78
CA ARG A 271 31.93 2.78 7.54
C ARG A 271 31.66 2.01 6.24
N ARG A 272 32.59 2.04 5.29
CA ARG A 272 32.47 1.34 4.01
C ARG A 272 32.56 -0.17 4.15
N ASN A 273 33.18 -0.66 5.22
CA ASN A 273 33.36 -2.09 5.49
C ASN A 273 32.30 -2.66 6.43
N TRP A 274 31.34 -1.86 6.88
CA TRP A 274 30.30 -2.34 7.78
C TRP A 274 29.37 -3.31 7.04
N PRO A 275 29.00 -4.43 7.67
CA PRO A 275 28.01 -5.33 7.10
C PRO A 275 26.69 -4.58 6.90
N SER A 276 25.99 -4.98 5.85
CA SER A 276 24.81 -4.29 5.37
C SER A 276 23.69 -5.26 5.11
N HIS A 277 22.47 -4.90 5.49
CA HIS A 277 21.27 -5.68 5.22
C HIS A 277 20.23 -4.80 4.52
N THR A 278 19.58 -5.38 3.52
CA THR A 278 18.56 -4.70 2.71
C THR A 278 17.21 -5.29 3.03
N TYR A 279 16.31 -4.46 3.55
CA TYR A 279 14.92 -4.84 3.80
C TYR A 279 14.07 -4.48 2.60
N THR A 280 13.34 -5.46 2.08
CA THR A 280 12.42 -5.29 0.95
C THR A 280 10.96 -5.21 1.42
N ILE A 281 10.14 -4.47 0.69
CA ILE A 281 8.69 -4.33 0.90
C ILE A 281 7.97 -4.78 -0.38
N SER A 282 6.72 -5.22 -0.28
CA SER A 282 5.89 -5.55 -1.45
C SER A 282 5.85 -4.37 -2.43
N LYS A 283 6.09 -4.65 -3.73
CA LYS A 283 6.04 -3.63 -4.79
C LYS A 283 4.65 -2.98 -4.92
N GLU A 284 3.59 -3.69 -4.56
CA GLU A 284 2.21 -3.18 -4.63
C GLU A 284 1.93 -2.09 -3.59
N GLU A 285 2.64 -2.13 -2.46
CA GLU A 285 2.45 -1.22 -1.34
C GLU A 285 3.51 -0.10 -1.29
N ASP A 286 4.64 -0.30 -1.97
CA ASP A 286 5.78 0.62 -1.96
C ASP A 286 5.50 1.92 -2.73
N MET A 287 5.50 3.05 -2.00
CA MET A 287 5.35 4.37 -2.62
C MET A 287 6.42 4.67 -3.66
N THR A 288 7.64 4.15 -3.48
CA THR A 288 8.77 4.42 -4.38
C THR A 288 8.76 3.53 -5.63
N ALA A 289 7.89 2.52 -5.68
CA ALA A 289 7.82 1.48 -6.72
C ALA A 289 9.15 0.73 -6.94
N THR A 290 9.99 0.64 -5.90
CA THR A 290 11.31 0.02 -5.92
C THR A 290 11.33 -1.37 -5.31
N GLY A 291 10.34 -1.71 -4.48
CA GLY A 291 10.35 -2.84 -3.56
C GLY A 291 11.37 -2.70 -2.41
N LEU A 292 12.03 -1.55 -2.27
CA LEU A 292 13.04 -1.30 -1.24
C LEU A 292 12.38 -0.62 -0.05
N GLY A 293 12.45 -1.25 1.13
CA GLY A 293 12.09 -0.61 2.39
C GLY A 293 13.22 0.27 2.88
N CYS A 294 14.34 -0.33 3.27
CA CYS A 294 15.53 0.41 3.67
C CYS A 294 16.80 -0.44 3.52
N HIS A 295 17.95 0.23 3.64
CA HIS A 295 19.25 -0.42 3.70
C HIS A 295 19.97 -0.01 4.99
N LEU A 296 20.18 -0.97 5.88
CA LEU A 296 20.85 -0.80 7.18
C LEU A 296 22.32 -1.17 7.08
N LYS A 297 23.19 -0.38 7.70
CA LYS A 297 24.60 -0.72 7.96
C LYS A 297 24.92 -0.54 9.44
N ALA A 298 25.47 -1.57 10.05
CA ALA A 298 25.86 -1.59 11.46
C ALA A 298 27.10 -2.46 11.63
N LEU A 299 27.81 -2.33 12.75
CA LEU A 299 28.82 -3.33 13.12
C LEU A 299 28.12 -4.58 13.69
N GLU A 300 28.65 -5.76 13.37
CA GLU A 300 28.11 -7.06 13.83
C GLU A 300 27.93 -7.14 15.34
N ASP A 301 28.86 -6.57 16.11
CA ASP A 301 28.80 -6.57 17.58
C ASP A 301 27.67 -5.68 18.14
N ASP A 302 27.24 -4.67 17.37
CA ASP A 302 26.28 -3.65 17.78
C ASP A 302 24.82 -4.06 17.44
N LEU A 303 24.60 -4.77 16.33
CA LEU A 303 23.26 -5.14 15.85
C LEU A 303 23.27 -6.42 14.99
N SER A 304 22.58 -7.46 15.46
CA SER A 304 22.23 -8.61 14.63
C SER A 304 21.01 -8.28 13.75
N PHE A 305 21.16 -8.35 12.43
CA PHE A 305 20.11 -8.01 11.48
C PHE A 305 18.87 -8.91 11.57
N ASP A 306 19.03 -10.16 12.02
CA ASP A 306 17.94 -11.12 12.23
C ASP A 306 16.99 -10.73 13.38
N ASN A 307 17.44 -9.80 14.23
CA ASN A 307 16.66 -9.24 15.31
C ASN A 307 15.90 -7.97 14.92
N VAL A 308 16.09 -7.46 13.70
CA VAL A 308 15.40 -6.28 13.21
C VAL A 308 14.46 -6.69 12.10
N THR A 309 13.19 -6.38 12.27
CA THR A 309 12.19 -6.47 11.19
C THR A 309 11.82 -5.07 10.75
N CYS A 310 11.75 -4.85 9.43
CA CYS A 310 11.30 -3.61 8.83
C CYS A 310 10.03 -3.90 8.05
N ARG A 311 8.93 -3.22 8.38
CA ARG A 311 7.63 -3.36 7.72
C ARG A 311 7.09 -1.99 7.31
N LEU A 312 6.18 -1.96 6.34
CA LEU A 312 5.43 -0.76 6.05
C LEU A 312 4.44 -0.50 7.19
N GLU A 313 4.32 0.75 7.62
CA GLU A 313 3.29 1.14 8.59
C GLU A 313 1.96 1.35 7.88
N GLU A 314 0.99 0.46 8.14
CA GLU A 314 -0.37 0.56 7.60
C GLU A 314 -1.26 1.51 8.41
N ASP A 315 -1.04 1.60 9.72
CA ASP A 315 -1.82 2.46 10.59
C ASP A 315 -1.33 3.91 10.52
N LEU A 316 -1.86 4.65 9.55
CA LEU A 316 -1.53 6.06 9.35
C LEU A 316 -2.28 6.99 10.33
N ASN A 317 -3.08 6.46 11.26
CA ASN A 317 -3.81 7.29 12.23
C ASN A 317 -2.86 8.03 13.19
N MET A 318 -1.66 7.50 13.46
CA MET A 318 -0.67 8.23 14.25
C MET A 318 -0.23 9.55 13.64
N ILE A 319 -0.29 9.71 12.30
CA ILE A 319 0.02 10.98 11.65
C ILE A 319 -1.00 12.03 12.09
N SER A 320 -2.26 11.63 12.24
CA SER A 320 -3.31 12.53 12.71
C SER A 320 -3.16 12.90 14.19
N GLN A 321 -2.64 11.98 15.01
CA GLN A 321 -2.39 12.20 16.44
C GLN A 321 -1.12 13.03 16.69
N HIS A 322 -0.12 12.85 15.84
CA HIS A 322 1.17 13.52 15.89
C HIS A 322 1.49 14.13 14.52
N PRO A 323 0.82 15.24 14.17
CA PRO A 323 0.98 15.87 12.87
C PRO A 323 2.41 16.34 12.67
N PHE A 324 2.87 16.26 11.42
CA PHE A 324 4.13 16.86 11.00
C PHE A 324 4.06 18.39 11.09
N ASP A 325 5.22 19.05 10.96
CA ASP A 325 5.27 20.50 10.95
C ASP A 325 4.40 21.04 9.81
N ASP A 326 3.79 22.20 10.02
CA ASP A 326 3.15 22.99 8.97
C ASP A 326 4.11 23.05 7.74
N ASN A 327 3.66 22.58 6.56
CA ASN A 327 4.40 22.44 5.29
C ASN A 327 5.34 21.23 5.09
N ALA A 328 5.39 20.29 6.03
CA ALA A 328 6.17 19.06 5.84
C ALA A 328 5.43 18.08 4.92
N ASP A 329 6.11 17.62 3.87
CA ASP A 329 5.58 16.62 2.93
C ASP A 329 6.25 15.27 3.21
N ILE A 330 5.50 14.18 3.25
CA ILE A 330 6.09 12.85 3.41
C ILE A 330 6.53 12.36 2.04
N VAL A 331 7.82 12.02 1.91
CA VAL A 331 8.42 11.67 0.62
C VAL A 331 8.99 10.26 0.57
N SER A 332 8.84 9.46 1.62
CA SER A 332 9.15 8.03 1.64
C SER A 332 8.04 7.24 2.31
N ASN A 333 8.13 5.91 2.21
CA ASN A 333 7.39 5.00 3.09
C ASN A 333 7.63 5.34 4.56
N ILE A 334 6.58 5.15 5.38
CA ILE A 334 6.72 5.13 6.82
C ILE A 334 7.07 3.70 7.19
N LEU A 335 8.31 3.51 7.64
CA LEU A 335 8.88 2.21 7.95
C LEU A 335 8.78 1.96 9.45
N ASN A 336 8.19 0.85 9.84
CA ASN A 336 8.18 0.38 11.21
C ASN A 336 9.32 -0.59 11.43
N PHE A 337 10.33 -0.16 12.20
CA PHE A 337 11.40 -1.02 12.68
C PHE A 337 10.98 -1.61 14.02
N GLN A 338 10.77 -2.91 14.03
CA GLN A 338 10.55 -3.67 15.24
C GLN A 338 11.78 -4.52 15.54
N ILE A 339 12.36 -4.30 16.72
CA ILE A 339 13.55 -5.00 17.21
C ILE A 339 13.10 -6.02 18.24
N LYS A 340 13.61 -7.25 18.15
CA LYS A 340 13.31 -8.35 19.10
C LYS A 340 13.83 -8.12 20.53
N CYS A 341 14.30 -6.91 20.85
CA CYS A 341 14.81 -6.52 22.15
C CYS A 341 13.76 -5.69 22.90
N THR A 342 13.57 -5.94 24.19
CA THR A 342 12.65 -5.16 25.05
C THR A 342 13.23 -3.83 25.52
N LYS A 343 14.54 -3.61 25.36
CA LYS A 343 15.24 -2.42 25.82
C LYS A 343 15.79 -1.62 24.63
N THR A 344 15.81 -0.29 24.78
CA THR A 344 16.48 0.61 23.85
C THR A 344 17.95 0.22 23.71
N ILE A 345 18.36 -0.08 22.47
CA ILE A 345 19.74 -0.42 22.16
C ILE A 345 20.49 0.88 21.92
N ARG A 346 21.61 1.08 22.64
CA ARG A 346 22.52 2.20 22.41
C ARG A 346 23.77 1.66 21.73
N PHE A 347 24.04 2.14 20.53
CA PHE A 347 25.16 1.64 19.73
C PHE A 347 26.45 2.32 20.14
N GLN A 348 27.55 1.55 20.16
CA GLN A 348 28.87 2.13 20.31
C GLN A 348 29.20 3.01 19.10
N TYR A 349 28.84 2.53 17.91
CA TYR A 349 28.94 3.27 16.65
C TYR A 349 27.56 3.46 16.03
N PRO A 350 27.21 4.66 15.55
CA PRO A 350 25.86 4.92 15.09
C PRO A 350 25.53 4.13 13.82
N VAL A 351 24.41 3.41 13.83
CA VAL A 351 23.88 2.66 12.69
C VAL A 351 23.53 3.62 11.57
N ILE A 352 23.83 3.25 10.33
CA ILE A 352 23.48 4.04 9.15
C ILE A 352 22.22 3.43 8.52
N VAL A 353 21.18 4.23 8.39
CA VAL A 353 19.93 3.83 7.74
C VAL A 353 19.80 4.61 6.44
N SER A 354 19.61 3.89 5.34
CA SER A 354 19.39 4.47 4.02
C SER A 354 17.95 4.21 3.58
N ILE A 355 17.21 5.26 3.27
CA ILE A 355 15.77 5.19 3.00
C ILE A 355 15.49 5.74 1.60
N PRO A 356 14.77 5.00 0.74
CA PRO A 356 14.36 5.50 -0.56
C PRO A 356 13.28 6.57 -0.42
N HIS A 357 13.36 7.60 -1.26
CA HIS A 357 12.42 8.71 -1.25
C HIS A 357 12.14 9.26 -2.65
N GLN A 358 11.02 9.95 -2.81
CA GLN A 358 10.55 10.57 -4.07
C GLN A 358 10.73 12.09 -4.12
N SER A 359 11.39 12.71 -3.14
CA SER A 359 11.61 14.16 -3.17
C SER A 359 12.31 14.64 -4.45
N CYS A 360 11.73 15.68 -5.06
CA CYS A 360 12.29 16.42 -6.19
C CYS A 360 13.57 17.16 -5.76
N ARG A 361 14.73 16.59 -6.09
CA ARG A 361 16.09 17.09 -5.74
C ARG A 361 16.44 18.53 -6.21
N LYS A 362 15.53 19.26 -6.86
CA LYS A 362 15.83 20.54 -7.53
C LYS A 362 15.28 21.79 -6.82
N VAL A 363 14.66 21.65 -5.65
CA VAL A 363 14.00 22.78 -4.98
C VAL A 363 14.85 23.28 -3.80
N ASN A 364 15.60 24.37 -4.00
CA ASN A 364 16.44 24.97 -2.96
C ASN A 364 15.66 25.52 -1.75
N THR A 365 14.34 25.68 -1.85
CA THR A 365 13.48 26.23 -0.80
C THR A 365 13.13 25.21 0.27
N LYS A 366 13.33 23.93 -0.02
CA LYS A 366 13.02 22.82 0.88
C LYS A 366 14.28 22.01 1.17
N GLU A 367 14.26 21.35 2.31
CA GLU A 367 15.27 20.40 2.74
C GLU A 367 14.61 19.05 3.01
N ILE A 368 15.39 17.98 2.85
CA ILE A 368 14.95 16.63 3.18
C ILE A 368 15.55 16.28 4.53
N ILE A 369 14.71 15.82 5.45
CA ILE A 369 15.10 15.35 6.77
C ILE A 369 14.57 13.93 6.98
N VAL A 370 15.15 13.21 7.93
CA VAL A 370 14.60 11.93 8.40
C VAL A 370 13.94 12.17 9.74
N ARG A 371 12.71 11.70 9.93
CA ARG A 371 12.01 11.75 11.21
C ARG A 371 11.87 10.36 11.81
N LEU A 372 12.10 10.29 13.11
CA LEU A 372 11.89 9.09 13.93
C LEU A 372 10.70 9.32 14.85
N PHE A 373 9.74 8.41 14.86
CA PHE A 373 8.72 8.35 15.88
C PHE A 373 9.22 7.45 17.01
N THR A 374 9.35 8.06 18.19
CA THR A 374 9.79 7.43 19.45
C THR A 374 8.67 7.51 20.48
N SER A 375 8.85 6.97 21.69
CA SER A 375 7.90 7.16 22.78
C SER A 375 7.60 8.63 23.11
N ASP A 376 8.55 9.53 22.83
CA ASP A 376 8.44 10.97 23.08
C ASP A 376 7.86 11.75 21.88
N GLY A 377 7.48 11.06 20.80
CA GLY A 377 6.96 11.64 19.57
C GLY A 377 8.00 11.70 18.44
N TRP A 378 7.76 12.60 17.49
CA TRP A 378 8.62 12.78 16.32
C TRP A 378 9.90 13.57 16.65
N ILE A 379 11.05 13.00 16.27
CA ILE A 379 12.37 13.60 16.43
C ILE A 379 13.02 13.75 15.05
N ASP A 380 13.55 14.94 14.78
CA ASP A 380 14.31 15.22 13.56
C ASP A 380 15.72 14.63 13.64
N VAL A 381 16.10 13.90 12.60
CA VAL A 381 17.45 13.40 12.37
C VAL A 381 18.02 14.04 11.12
N ASN A 382 19.14 14.74 11.30
CA ASN A 382 19.84 15.37 10.20
C ASN A 382 20.41 14.30 9.25
N PRO A 383 20.21 14.44 7.94
CA PRO A 383 20.82 13.54 6.98
C PRO A 383 22.33 13.71 6.92
N LEU A 384 23.02 12.66 6.49
CA LEU A 384 24.44 12.66 6.21
C LEU A 384 24.69 13.36 4.88
N ASN A 385 25.15 14.61 4.93
CA ASN A 385 25.44 15.45 3.77
C ASN A 385 26.61 14.95 2.87
N SER A 386 27.34 13.91 3.26
CA SER A 386 28.67 13.60 2.67
C SER A 386 28.94 12.16 2.28
N ILE A 387 27.96 11.25 2.34
CA ILE A 387 28.23 9.86 1.91
C ILE A 387 27.99 9.75 0.40
N ASN A 388 29.00 10.13 -0.39
CA ASN A 388 29.15 9.66 -1.76
C ASN A 388 29.62 8.18 -1.72
N ASP A 389 28.82 7.27 -1.16
CA ASP A 389 29.10 5.83 -1.30
C ASP A 389 28.71 5.41 -2.72
N SER A 390 29.62 5.66 -3.66
CA SER A 390 29.45 5.32 -5.07
C SER A 390 29.15 3.83 -5.26
N LYS A 391 29.69 2.97 -4.39
CA LYS A 391 29.50 1.52 -4.43
C LYS A 391 28.07 1.07 -4.07
N ILE A 392 27.45 1.63 -3.04
CA ILE A 392 26.03 1.33 -2.71
C ILE A 392 25.13 1.83 -3.84
N MET A 393 25.41 3.05 -4.31
CA MET A 393 24.68 3.63 -5.43
C MET A 393 24.88 2.82 -6.71
N GLU A 394 25.99 2.12 -6.90
CA GLU A 394 26.23 1.23 -8.05
C GLU A 394 25.50 -0.12 -7.90
N SER A 395 25.51 -0.74 -6.71
CA SER A 395 24.79 -1.99 -6.48
C SER A 395 23.27 -1.82 -6.55
N LEU A 396 22.74 -0.63 -6.24
CA LEU A 396 21.30 -0.32 -6.34
C LEU A 396 20.91 0.33 -7.68
N LYS A 397 21.87 0.61 -8.57
CA LYS A 397 21.61 1.16 -9.92
C LYS A 397 21.26 0.08 -10.95
N SER A 398 21.48 -1.21 -10.63
CA SER A 398 21.55 -2.26 -11.65
C SER A 398 20.20 -2.75 -12.20
N THR A 399 19.06 -2.29 -11.70
CA THR A 399 17.77 -2.88 -12.12
C THR A 399 16.69 -1.88 -12.54
N GLU A 400 16.38 -0.81 -11.82
CA GLU A 400 15.24 0.08 -12.17
C GLU A 400 15.51 1.54 -11.76
N GLY A 401 16.27 2.29 -12.57
CA GLY A 401 16.47 3.74 -12.39
C GLY A 401 17.32 4.15 -11.16
N LYS A 402 17.73 5.43 -11.10
CA LYS A 402 18.48 5.98 -9.96
C LYS A 402 17.51 6.31 -8.83
N ILE A 403 17.24 5.35 -7.96
CA ILE A 403 16.41 5.56 -6.77
C ILE A 403 17.10 6.56 -5.83
N PRO A 404 16.45 7.67 -5.43
CA PRO A 404 17.01 8.59 -4.46
C PRO A 404 17.03 7.95 -3.07
N LEU A 405 18.22 7.83 -2.47
CA LEU A 405 18.38 7.41 -1.07
C LEU A 405 18.79 8.59 -0.21
N ILE A 406 18.25 8.67 1.00
CA ILE A 406 18.74 9.53 2.08
C ILE A 406 19.37 8.67 3.16
N HIS A 407 20.53 9.10 3.67
CA HIS A 407 21.26 8.38 4.71
C HIS A 407 21.15 9.15 6.03
N CYS A 408 20.79 8.49 7.12
CA CYS A 408 20.82 9.06 8.47
C CYS A 408 21.60 8.17 9.44
N GLN A 409 22.02 8.75 10.56
CA GLN A 409 22.76 8.04 11.62
C GLN A 409 21.92 7.92 12.88
N LEU A 410 21.75 6.70 13.37
CA LEU A 410 21.01 6.39 14.57
C LEU A 410 21.97 5.96 15.68
N LYS A 411 22.00 6.74 16.77
CA LYS A 411 22.85 6.42 17.94
C LYS A 411 22.19 5.42 18.89
N TYR A 412 20.87 5.32 18.82
CA TYR A 412 20.07 4.39 19.58
C TYR A 412 18.86 3.97 18.74
N LEU A 413 18.29 2.81 19.07
CA LEU A 413 17.05 2.31 18.50
C LEU A 413 16.17 1.76 19.64
N GLU A 414 14.94 2.26 19.72
CA GLU A 414 13.90 1.74 20.62
C GLU A 414 13.34 0.40 20.08
N PRO A 415 12.64 -0.41 20.90
CA PRO A 415 12.05 -1.67 20.46
C PRO A 415 11.12 -1.52 19.24
N VAL A 416 10.42 -0.39 19.15
CA VAL A 416 9.57 -0.02 18.02
C VAL A 416 9.91 1.42 17.64
N VAL A 417 10.41 1.62 16.43
CA VAL A 417 10.74 2.94 15.89
C VAL A 417 10.11 3.07 14.52
N LYS A 418 9.37 4.15 14.29
CA LYS A 418 8.84 4.44 12.95
C LYS A 418 9.71 5.50 12.30
N VAL A 419 10.03 5.31 11.03
CA VAL A 419 10.95 6.20 10.32
C VAL A 419 10.34 6.61 9.01
N CYS A 420 10.37 7.91 8.73
CA CYS A 420 9.98 8.43 7.43
C CYS A 420 10.92 9.55 7.01
N VAL A 421 10.93 9.80 5.71
CA VAL A 421 11.65 10.90 5.09
C VAL A 421 10.65 11.99 4.80
N VAL A 422 10.97 13.19 5.27
CA VAL A 422 10.11 14.36 5.18
C VAL A 422 10.82 15.45 4.38
N HIS A 423 10.10 16.08 3.48
CA HIS A 423 10.53 17.22 2.71
C HIS A 423 9.83 18.46 3.23
N ARG A 424 10.57 19.31 3.97
CA ARG A 424 10.02 20.50 4.62
C ARG A 424 10.69 21.77 4.11
N PRO A 425 10.11 22.96 4.29
CA PRO A 425 10.79 24.20 3.96
C PRO A 425 12.05 24.35 4.81
N ARG A 426 13.14 24.79 4.18
CA ARG A 426 14.47 24.81 4.78
C ARG A 426 14.50 25.68 6.03
N VAL A 427 15.03 25.13 7.12
CA VAL A 427 15.23 25.85 8.38
C VAL A 427 16.68 26.32 8.44
N GLU A 428 16.88 27.63 8.48
CA GLU A 428 18.20 28.23 8.65
C GLU A 428 18.36 28.65 10.11
N LYS A 429 19.39 28.13 10.77
CA LYS A 429 19.69 28.43 12.19
C LYS A 429 20.93 29.28 12.27
N GLU A 430 20.85 30.41 12.97
CA GLU A 430 21.99 31.31 13.18
C GLU A 430 22.13 31.65 14.67
N ARG A 431 23.36 31.59 15.18
CA ARG A 431 23.66 31.90 16.59
C ARG A 431 24.05 33.36 16.73
N VAL A 432 23.24 34.12 17.47
CA VAL A 432 23.42 35.56 17.62
C VAL A 432 24.21 35.86 18.88
N LYS A 433 25.35 36.56 18.70
CA LYS A 433 26.17 37.03 19.81
C LYS A 433 25.69 38.40 20.28
N PRO A 434 25.45 38.60 21.59
CA PRO A 434 24.82 39.82 22.10
C PRO A 434 25.65 41.09 21.90
N ASP A 435 26.99 40.98 21.84
CA ASP A 435 27.94 42.09 21.80
C ASP A 435 28.17 42.68 20.40
N LYS A 436 28.04 41.88 19.34
CA LYS A 436 28.44 42.28 17.98
C LYS A 436 27.28 42.76 17.11
N GLY A 437 26.04 42.44 17.47
CA GLY A 437 24.93 42.51 16.52
C GLY A 437 25.13 41.49 15.41
N THR A 438 24.07 41.15 14.69
CA THR A 438 24.17 40.13 13.63
C THR A 438 23.15 40.43 12.54
N THR A 439 23.58 40.32 11.29
CA THR A 439 22.67 40.34 10.14
C THR A 439 22.56 38.92 9.63
N VAL A 440 21.36 38.36 9.69
CA VAL A 440 21.05 37.05 9.14
C VAL A 440 20.38 37.26 7.80
N THR A 441 20.98 36.78 6.72
CA THR A 441 20.39 36.85 5.37
C THR A 441 20.03 35.46 4.93
N SER A 442 18.82 35.28 4.38
CA SER A 442 18.40 33.94 3.97
C SER A 442 19.18 33.42 2.76
N THR A 443 19.47 32.12 2.79
CA THR A 443 20.03 31.39 1.64
C THR A 443 19.01 31.11 0.54
N ILE A 444 17.71 31.17 0.83
CA ILE A 444 16.63 30.94 -0.13
C ILE A 444 16.31 32.20 -0.95
N ASP A 445 16.09 33.32 -0.27
CA ASP A 445 15.88 34.64 -0.89
C ASP A 445 16.75 35.66 -0.16
N SER A 446 17.82 36.11 -0.82
CA SER A 446 18.80 37.03 -0.23
C SER A 446 18.22 38.41 0.10
N ARG A 447 17.02 38.72 -0.39
CA ARG A 447 16.27 39.94 -0.04
C ARG A 447 15.64 39.85 1.35
N VAL A 448 15.46 38.63 1.87
CA VAL A 448 15.01 38.45 3.26
C VAL A 448 16.22 38.54 4.18
N SER A 449 16.22 39.58 5.02
CA SER A 449 17.29 39.80 5.99
C SER A 449 16.75 40.22 7.35
N ILE A 450 17.43 39.81 8.40
CA ILE A 450 17.10 40.07 9.79
C ILE A 450 18.33 40.74 10.42
N ARG A 451 18.29 42.05 10.59
CA ARG A 451 19.35 42.85 11.22
C ARG A 451 19.04 43.04 12.69
N ILE A 452 19.86 42.44 13.53
CA ILE A 452 19.72 42.44 14.98
C ILE A 452 20.75 43.39 15.57
N PRO A 453 20.31 44.51 16.16
CA PRO A 453 21.19 45.45 16.84
C PRO A 453 22.01 44.80 17.97
N LYS A 454 23.12 45.46 18.34
CA LYS A 454 23.88 45.09 19.54
C LYS A 454 22.98 45.18 20.77
N ASN A 455 23.19 44.28 21.73
CA ASN A 455 22.46 44.21 23.00
C ASN A 455 20.93 44.00 22.84
N SER A 456 20.48 43.49 21.69
CA SER A 456 19.08 43.15 21.43
C SER A 456 18.58 41.96 22.27
N PHE A 457 19.45 40.97 22.48
CA PHE A 457 19.19 39.82 23.35
C PHE A 457 19.88 39.96 24.72
N GLY A 458 19.50 39.10 25.67
CA GLY A 458 20.15 39.01 26.98
C GLY A 458 21.63 38.60 26.89
N LYS A 459 22.28 38.39 28.03
CA LYS A 459 23.73 38.07 28.10
C LYS A 459 24.11 36.71 27.47
N LYS A 460 23.14 35.88 27.10
CA LYS A 460 23.39 34.54 26.53
C LYS A 460 23.33 34.60 25.01
N THR A 461 24.17 33.77 24.36
CA THR A 461 24.02 33.49 22.93
C THR A 461 22.70 32.78 22.72
N GLU A 462 21.88 33.34 21.85
CA GLU A 462 20.57 32.81 21.47
C GLU A 462 20.67 32.26 20.04
N GLU A 463 19.91 31.22 19.74
CA GLU A 463 19.77 30.68 18.38
C GLU A 463 18.46 31.20 17.79
N ILE A 464 18.52 31.69 16.54
CA ILE A 464 17.36 32.12 15.79
C ILE A 464 17.16 31.13 14.65
N GLU A 465 15.92 30.70 14.47
CA GLU A 465 15.54 29.86 13.34
C GLU A 465 14.64 30.68 12.41
N LEU A 466 14.99 30.69 11.13
CA LEU A 466 14.18 31.30 10.09
C LEU A 466 13.84 30.27 9.02
N GLN A 467 12.62 30.36 8.51
CA GLN A 467 12.14 29.48 7.46
C GLN A 467 11.30 30.33 6.50
N ILE A 468 11.58 30.20 5.20
CA ILE A 468 10.92 31.01 4.17
C ILE A 468 10.02 30.12 3.33
N LEU A 469 8.75 30.51 3.25
CA LEU A 469 7.76 29.90 2.36
C LEU A 469 7.53 30.83 1.18
N GLN A 470 7.92 30.38 -0.01
CA GLN A 470 7.68 31.15 -1.22
C GLN A 470 6.21 31.04 -1.65
N THR A 471 5.61 32.18 -1.95
CA THR A 471 4.29 32.29 -2.57
C THR A 471 4.48 32.35 -4.08
N ASN A 472 4.13 31.28 -4.80
CA ASN A 472 4.20 31.27 -6.27
C ASN A 472 2.95 31.94 -6.87
N LYS A 473 3.02 32.28 -8.17
CA LYS A 473 1.86 32.84 -8.90
C LYS A 473 0.65 31.90 -8.85
N ASP A 474 0.88 30.59 -8.84
CA ASP A 474 -0.21 29.60 -8.77
C ASP A 474 -0.91 29.61 -7.41
N ALA A 475 -0.19 29.85 -6.30
CA ALA A 475 -0.80 30.02 -4.99
C ALA A 475 -1.80 31.19 -4.99
N ARG A 476 -1.52 32.28 -5.71
CA ARG A 476 -2.46 33.40 -5.85
C ARG A 476 -3.74 32.98 -6.57
N VAL A 477 -3.62 32.26 -7.68
CA VAL A 477 -4.77 31.75 -8.43
C VAL A 477 -5.60 30.82 -7.54
N ARG A 478 -4.94 29.94 -6.79
CA ARG A 478 -5.56 29.02 -5.83
C ARG A 478 -6.24 29.75 -4.67
N LEU A 479 -5.63 30.80 -4.11
CA LEU A 479 -6.27 31.61 -3.06
C LEU A 479 -7.62 32.15 -3.54
N ARG A 480 -7.64 32.78 -4.72
CA ARG A 480 -8.88 33.33 -5.29
C ARG A 480 -9.90 32.23 -5.60
N LYS A 481 -9.45 31.09 -6.12
CA LYS A 481 -10.32 29.95 -6.46
C LYS A 481 -10.95 29.27 -5.24
N PHE A 482 -10.19 29.08 -4.16
CA PHE A 482 -10.61 28.23 -3.03
C PHE A 482 -11.07 28.98 -1.78
N PHE A 483 -10.72 30.26 -1.62
CA PHE A 483 -10.92 30.98 -0.35
C PHE A 483 -11.76 32.25 -0.45
N ASN A 484 -12.47 32.48 -1.56
CA ASN A 484 -13.32 33.66 -1.79
C ASN A 484 -12.62 34.96 -1.32
N MET A 485 -11.40 35.18 -1.82
CA MET A 485 -10.57 36.28 -1.37
C MET A 485 -11.25 37.63 -1.69
N PRO A 486 -11.16 38.63 -0.79
CA PRO A 486 -11.62 39.98 -1.08
C PRO A 486 -11.00 40.50 -2.38
N GLU A 487 -11.76 41.26 -3.17
CA GLU A 487 -11.24 41.92 -4.39
C GLU A 487 -10.07 42.86 -4.08
N SER A 488 -10.05 43.38 -2.85
CA SER A 488 -8.99 44.22 -2.31
C SER A 488 -7.65 43.51 -2.15
N PHE A 489 -7.60 42.17 -2.16
CA PHE A 489 -6.36 41.40 -2.14
C PHE A 489 -5.67 41.43 -3.51
N LEU A 490 -4.55 42.16 -3.58
CA LEU A 490 -3.75 42.21 -4.79
C LEU A 490 -2.70 41.10 -4.76
N GLU A 491 -1.71 41.20 -3.89
CA GLU A 491 -0.52 40.34 -3.89
C GLU A 491 0.03 40.09 -2.49
N THR A 492 0.92 39.09 -2.34
CA THR A 492 1.59 38.77 -1.08
C THR A 492 3.08 38.54 -1.31
N SER A 493 3.91 38.86 -0.32
CA SER A 493 5.33 38.51 -0.32
C SER A 493 5.55 37.06 0.13
N VAL A 494 6.80 36.69 0.39
CA VAL A 494 7.13 35.41 1.03
C VAL A 494 6.62 35.38 2.47
N VAL A 495 6.28 34.20 2.99
CA VAL A 495 5.96 34.01 4.41
C VAL A 495 7.24 33.67 5.16
N LEU A 496 7.65 34.56 6.06
CA LEU A 496 8.77 34.36 6.96
C LEU A 496 8.26 33.75 8.27
N ASN A 497 8.57 32.48 8.50
CA ASN A 497 8.45 31.85 9.81
C ASN A 497 9.71 32.18 10.61
N LEU A 498 9.52 32.70 11.82
CA LEU A 498 10.60 33.19 12.67
C LEU A 498 10.42 32.63 14.08
N ASN A 499 11.42 31.86 14.53
CA ASN A 499 11.50 31.38 15.90
C ASN A 499 12.60 32.14 16.63
N MET A 500 12.20 33.01 17.56
CA MET A 500 13.11 33.80 18.39
C MET A 500 12.82 33.57 19.88
N PRO A 501 13.86 33.30 20.70
CA PRO A 501 13.68 32.85 22.08
C PRO A 501 13.19 33.92 23.08
N ASN A 502 13.20 35.24 22.76
CA ASN A 502 12.81 36.30 23.70
C ASN A 502 12.36 37.63 23.04
N ILE A 503 11.72 38.51 23.83
CA ILE A 503 11.39 39.91 23.47
C ILE A 503 12.68 40.70 23.26
N VAL A 504 12.76 41.41 22.13
CA VAL A 504 13.98 42.10 21.71
C VAL A 504 13.96 43.55 22.19
N LYS A 505 14.85 43.93 23.12
CA LYS A 505 14.86 45.27 23.76
C LYS A 505 14.93 46.42 22.75
N ASN A 506 15.78 46.26 21.73
CA ASN A 506 16.02 47.26 20.71
C ASN A 506 15.22 47.00 19.42
N GLY A 507 14.34 46.00 19.43
CA GLY A 507 13.72 45.45 18.23
C GLY A 507 14.71 44.80 17.25
N VAL A 508 14.16 44.31 16.16
CA VAL A 508 14.86 43.65 15.05
C VAL A 508 14.40 44.29 13.75
N PHE A 509 15.34 44.69 12.90
CA PHE A 509 15.01 45.18 11.57
C PHE A 509 14.84 44.00 10.63
N ILE A 510 13.70 43.92 9.97
CA ILE A 510 13.36 42.86 9.03
C ILE A 510 13.22 43.49 7.66
N GLY A 511 14.01 43.00 6.71
CA GLY A 511 13.87 43.28 5.28
C GLY A 511 13.16 42.10 4.61
N MET A 512 12.11 42.36 3.86
CA MET A 512 11.37 41.36 3.09
C MET A 512 11.18 41.82 1.64
N PRO A 513 11.12 40.92 0.66
CA PRO A 513 10.86 41.31 -0.73
C PRO A 513 9.48 41.96 -0.85
N PHE A 514 9.39 42.99 -1.68
CA PHE A 514 8.12 43.64 -1.98
C PHE A 514 7.15 42.64 -2.66
N PRO A 515 5.85 42.59 -2.29
CA PRO A 515 4.87 41.66 -2.90
C PRO A 515 4.81 41.77 -4.42
N GLY A 516 4.67 40.65 -5.14
CA GLY A 516 4.60 40.66 -6.61
C GLY A 516 5.93 40.54 -7.34
N THR A 517 7.02 40.81 -6.64
CA THR A 517 8.35 40.73 -7.23
C THR A 517 8.69 39.26 -7.45
N ALA A 518 8.98 38.90 -8.71
CA ALA A 518 9.35 37.54 -9.03
C ALA A 518 10.55 37.11 -8.16
N SER A 519 10.47 35.94 -7.54
CA SER A 519 11.57 35.36 -6.77
C SER A 519 12.86 35.40 -7.58
N VAL A 520 13.80 36.27 -7.18
CA VAL A 520 15.12 36.30 -7.77
C VAL A 520 15.86 35.08 -7.22
N LYS A 521 16.01 34.04 -8.04
CA LYS A 521 16.81 32.86 -7.67
C LYS A 521 18.15 33.35 -7.15
N ALA A 522 18.50 32.97 -5.90
CA ALA A 522 19.76 33.34 -5.28
C ALA A 522 20.90 33.12 -6.29
N ARG A 523 21.56 34.20 -6.71
CA ARG A 523 22.73 34.11 -7.59
C ARG A 523 23.74 33.24 -6.85
N LYS A 524 24.03 32.05 -7.39
CA LYS A 524 25.19 31.26 -6.93
C LYS A 524 26.37 32.23 -6.96
N THR A 525 26.99 32.43 -5.81
CA THR A 525 28.17 33.29 -5.62
C THR A 525 29.35 32.67 -6.36
N SER A 526 29.31 32.67 -7.68
CA SER A 526 30.46 32.37 -8.53
C SER A 526 31.49 33.45 -8.27
N LYS A 527 32.65 33.03 -7.73
CA LYS A 527 33.82 33.87 -7.49
C LYS A 527 34.04 34.85 -8.64
N VAL A 528 34.07 36.13 -8.26
CA VAL A 528 34.44 37.33 -9.02
C VAL A 528 35.37 37.04 -10.21
N LYS A 529 34.89 37.32 -11.43
CA LYS A 529 35.75 37.78 -12.52
C LYS A 529 35.05 38.89 -13.31
N THR A 530 35.77 40.01 -13.41
CA THR A 530 35.65 41.16 -14.33
C THR A 530 34.53 42.19 -14.08
N PRO A 531 34.88 43.45 -13.72
CA PRO A 531 33.96 44.57 -13.75
C PRO A 531 33.87 45.10 -15.19
N GLY A 532 32.71 45.00 -15.84
CA GLY A 532 32.59 45.49 -17.23
C GLY A 532 31.24 45.37 -17.93
N ALA A 533 30.15 45.01 -17.24
CA ALA A 533 28.82 45.01 -17.85
C ALA A 533 27.91 45.98 -17.08
N SER A 534 27.45 47.03 -17.77
CA SER A 534 26.51 48.02 -17.26
C SER A 534 25.21 47.32 -16.86
N CYS A 535 24.92 47.35 -15.55
CA CYS A 535 23.66 46.88 -15.01
C CYS A 535 22.59 47.90 -15.44
N GLN A 536 21.67 47.50 -16.32
CA GLN A 536 20.51 48.31 -16.66
C GLN A 536 19.75 48.64 -15.36
N VAL A 537 19.62 49.94 -15.08
CA VAL A 537 18.88 50.48 -13.94
C VAL A 537 17.44 50.01 -14.08
N ARG A 538 16.98 49.11 -13.20
CA ARG A 538 15.56 48.76 -13.09
C ARG A 538 14.81 49.98 -12.59
N GLU A 539 13.70 50.32 -13.25
CA GLU A 539 12.77 51.34 -12.75
C GLU A 539 12.39 51.03 -11.31
N LYS A 540 12.39 52.06 -10.46
CA LYS A 540 12.01 51.94 -9.06
C LYS A 540 10.56 51.46 -8.98
N THR A 541 10.32 50.36 -8.28
CA THR A 541 8.98 49.85 -8.00
C THR A 541 8.21 50.91 -7.20
N GLN A 542 7.37 51.69 -7.86
CA GLN A 542 6.45 52.63 -7.21
C GLN A 542 5.10 51.93 -7.01
N LEU A 543 4.52 52.04 -5.81
CA LEU A 543 3.15 51.62 -5.54
C LEU A 543 2.21 52.37 -6.48
N ASN A 544 1.23 51.68 -7.08
CA ASN A 544 0.22 52.37 -7.88
C ASN A 544 -0.63 53.27 -6.97
N LEU A 545 -1.18 54.34 -7.54
CA LEU A 545 -2.07 55.24 -6.83
C LEU A 545 -3.29 54.46 -6.31
N GLY A 546 -3.41 54.30 -4.99
CA GLY A 546 -4.49 53.55 -4.34
C GLY A 546 -4.10 52.18 -3.79
N GLU A 547 -2.86 51.72 -3.99
CA GLU A 547 -2.33 50.52 -3.34
C GLU A 547 -1.67 50.86 -1.99
N LYS A 548 -1.80 49.97 -1.02
CA LYS A 548 -1.12 50.05 0.28
C LYS A 548 -0.47 48.72 0.63
N ILE A 549 0.70 48.79 1.28
CA ILE A 549 1.35 47.62 1.88
C ILE A 549 0.84 47.46 3.31
N VAL A 550 0.37 46.25 3.61
CA VAL A 550 -0.07 45.85 4.94
C VAL A 550 0.91 44.81 5.47
N ILE A 551 1.48 45.10 6.65
CA ILE A 551 2.36 44.18 7.36
C ILE A 551 1.50 43.33 8.30
N VAL A 552 1.53 42.02 8.09
CA VAL A 552 0.79 41.08 8.91
C VAL A 552 1.75 40.19 9.69
N THR A 553 1.48 40.06 11.00
CA THR A 553 2.27 39.24 11.92
C THR A 553 1.37 38.23 12.62
N GLU A 554 1.86 37.00 12.80
CA GLU A 554 1.23 35.99 13.66
C GLU A 554 1.95 35.96 15.02
N THR A 555 1.21 36.14 16.11
CA THR A 555 1.69 36.02 17.50
C THR A 555 1.11 34.77 18.15
N GLU A 556 1.16 34.66 19.48
CA GLU A 556 0.46 33.62 20.21
C GLU A 556 -1.06 33.83 20.22
N ASP A 557 -1.53 35.08 20.07
CA ASP A 557 -2.95 35.46 20.07
C ASP A 557 -3.60 35.39 18.66
N GLY A 558 -2.82 35.06 17.63
CA GLY A 558 -3.28 34.93 16.25
C GLY A 558 -2.70 35.98 15.31
N TYR A 559 -3.46 36.31 14.26
CA TYR A 559 -3.03 37.24 13.21
C TYR A 559 -3.37 38.69 13.55
N HIS A 560 -2.39 39.57 13.39
CA HIS A 560 -2.54 41.00 13.62
C HIS A 560 -2.00 41.82 12.45
N VAL A 561 -2.77 42.84 12.06
CA VAL A 561 -2.32 43.91 11.17
C VAL A 561 -1.57 44.95 11.99
N LYS A 562 -0.34 45.29 11.57
CA LYS A 562 0.50 46.27 12.26
C LYS A 562 0.26 47.68 11.73
N ASP A 563 -0.84 48.28 12.19
CA ASP A 563 -1.17 49.67 11.92
C ASP A 563 -0.11 50.60 12.56
N GLY A 564 0.36 51.60 11.80
CA GLY A 564 1.33 52.60 12.27
C GLY A 564 2.79 52.13 12.29
N LEU A 565 3.10 50.93 11.80
CA LEU A 565 4.49 50.51 11.64
C LEU A 565 5.12 51.28 10.46
N THR A 566 6.12 52.11 10.74
CA THR A 566 6.91 52.77 9.69
C THR A 566 7.75 51.73 8.96
N TYR A 567 7.66 51.72 7.63
CA TYR A 567 8.51 50.92 6.76
C TYR A 567 9.20 51.81 5.72
N GLU A 568 10.37 51.38 5.28
CA GLU A 568 11.11 52.01 4.20
C GLU A 568 11.23 51.02 3.03
N ILE A 569 10.96 51.49 1.81
CA ILE A 569 11.19 50.70 0.60
C ILE A 569 12.60 51.01 0.11
N VAL A 570 13.51 50.05 0.29
CA VAL A 570 14.90 50.12 -0.15
C VAL A 570 15.06 49.14 -1.31
N ASP A 571 15.24 49.68 -2.51
CA ASP A 571 15.27 48.94 -3.78
C ASP A 571 14.01 48.08 -4.01
N ASP A 572 14.11 46.78 -3.75
CA ASP A 572 13.06 45.78 -3.94
C ASP A 572 12.65 45.11 -2.61
N THR A 573 13.03 45.75 -1.50
CA THR A 573 12.82 45.27 -0.14
C THR A 573 12.08 46.29 0.70
N VAL A 574 11.18 45.80 1.54
CA VAL A 574 10.48 46.58 2.55
C VAL A 574 11.16 46.29 3.88
N GLU A 575 11.78 47.30 4.46
CA GLU A 575 12.47 47.23 5.74
C GLU A 575 11.62 47.85 6.85
N PHE A 576 11.45 47.15 7.98
CA PHE A 576 10.69 47.64 9.13
C PHE A 576 11.22 47.07 10.45
N LEU A 577 10.88 47.74 11.56
CA LEU A 577 11.36 47.38 12.91
C LEU A 577 10.29 46.61 13.69
N VAL A 578 10.60 45.37 14.11
CA VAL A 578 9.73 44.54 14.95
C VAL A 578 10.25 44.51 16.39
N LYS A 579 9.43 44.89 17.36
CA LYS A 579 9.81 44.94 18.80
C LYS A 579 9.24 43.81 19.65
N GLU A 580 8.34 43.01 19.09
CA GLU A 580 7.64 41.94 19.78
C GLU A 580 8.02 40.56 19.23
N LYS A 581 7.68 39.51 19.97
CA LYS A 581 7.86 38.13 19.53
C LYS A 581 6.78 37.79 18.50
N VAL A 582 7.21 37.40 17.31
CA VAL A 582 6.34 37.02 16.20
C VAL A 582 6.73 35.63 15.71
N LYS A 583 5.73 34.80 15.40
CA LYS A 583 5.91 33.46 14.81
C LYS A 583 6.01 33.51 13.29
N ARG A 584 5.19 34.37 12.66
CA ARG A 584 5.17 34.55 11.20
C ARG A 584 5.03 36.00 10.82
N ILE A 585 5.61 36.37 9.69
CA ILE A 585 5.53 37.70 9.11
C ILE A 585 5.40 37.58 7.61
N PHE A 586 4.52 38.38 7.01
CA PHE A 586 4.48 38.58 5.57
C PHE A 586 3.83 39.92 5.23
N LEU A 587 4.03 40.31 3.98
CA LEU A 587 3.49 41.53 3.41
C LEU A 587 2.34 41.19 2.48
N ILE A 588 1.31 42.01 2.51
CA ILE A 588 0.18 41.94 1.60
C ILE A 588 0.05 43.30 0.94
N THR A 589 -0.07 43.33 -0.38
CA THR A 589 -0.50 44.54 -1.09
C THR A 589 -2.01 44.47 -1.24
N THR A 590 -2.70 45.50 -0.76
CA THR A 590 -4.14 45.64 -0.91
C THR A 590 -4.51 47.00 -1.50
N THR A 591 -5.74 47.12 -1.95
CA THR A 591 -6.35 48.41 -2.29
C THR A 591 -6.63 49.23 -1.02
N SER A 592 -6.70 50.55 -1.17
CA SER A 592 -6.83 51.49 -0.06
C SER A 592 -8.08 51.26 0.80
N ASP A 593 -9.15 50.74 0.22
CA ASP A 593 -10.43 50.39 0.85
C ASP A 593 -10.40 49.10 1.68
N SER A 594 -9.32 48.30 1.66
CA SER A 594 -9.26 47.05 2.43
C SER A 594 -9.37 47.30 3.94
N THR A 595 -10.28 46.59 4.61
CA THR A 595 -10.46 46.71 6.07
C THR A 595 -9.43 45.88 6.83
N ARG A 596 -9.29 46.13 8.13
CA ARG A 596 -8.40 45.35 8.99
C ARG A 596 -8.83 43.87 9.06
N ASP A 597 -10.12 43.62 9.13
CA ASP A 597 -10.67 42.26 9.21
C ASP A 597 -10.49 41.50 7.89
N ASP A 598 -10.64 42.18 6.75
CA ASP A 598 -10.31 41.60 5.44
C ASP A 598 -8.86 41.14 5.39
N ASN A 599 -7.92 41.98 5.84
CA ASN A 599 -6.49 41.66 5.85
C ASN A 599 -6.17 40.48 6.78
N ILE A 600 -6.86 40.34 7.92
CA ILE A 600 -6.72 39.18 8.82
C ILE A 600 -7.27 37.91 8.16
N ASN A 601 -8.43 37.98 7.51
CA ASN A 601 -9.01 36.85 6.78
C ASN A 601 -8.11 36.42 5.61
N ILE A 602 -7.59 37.37 4.84
CA ILE A 602 -6.60 37.14 3.79
C ILE A 602 -5.38 36.39 4.36
N ALA A 603 -4.86 36.86 5.50
CA ALA A 603 -3.71 36.25 6.17
C ALA A 603 -3.97 34.80 6.63
N GLN A 604 -5.15 34.54 7.20
CA GLN A 604 -5.57 33.19 7.57
C GLN A 604 -5.67 32.27 6.35
N ASN A 605 -6.23 32.75 5.23
CA ASN A 605 -6.34 31.98 4.00
C ASN A 605 -4.97 31.71 3.36
N ILE A 606 -4.05 32.68 3.40
CA ILE A 606 -2.65 32.51 2.98
C ILE A 606 -1.98 31.43 3.83
N LYS A 607 -2.15 31.45 5.16
CA LYS A 607 -1.65 30.37 6.03
C LYS A 607 -2.18 29.02 5.59
N ILE A 608 -3.50 28.87 5.51
CA ILE A 608 -4.12 27.58 5.20
C ILE A 608 -3.62 27.04 3.85
N LEU A 609 -3.54 27.89 2.81
CA LEU A 609 -3.08 27.44 1.50
C LEU A 609 -1.58 27.13 1.48
N VAL A 610 -0.74 27.99 2.05
CA VAL A 610 0.71 27.80 1.98
C VAL A 610 1.10 26.63 2.87
N THR A 611 0.55 26.56 4.10
CA THR A 611 1.06 25.69 5.16
C THR A 611 0.34 24.37 5.36
N GLN A 612 -0.95 24.29 5.05
CA GLN A 612 -1.75 23.11 5.41
C GLN A 612 -2.23 22.36 4.17
N LYS A 613 -2.75 23.08 3.17
CA LYS A 613 -3.42 22.45 2.04
C LYS A 613 -2.53 22.32 0.82
N LYS A 614 -2.54 21.13 0.25
CA LYS A 614 -1.91 20.78 -1.01
C LYS A 614 -2.97 20.65 -2.09
N ALA A 615 -2.62 21.08 -3.29
CA ALA A 615 -3.47 20.86 -4.45
C ALA A 615 -3.35 19.40 -4.89
N ALA A 616 -4.47 18.69 -4.86
CA ALA A 616 -4.63 17.35 -5.40
C ALA A 616 -5.54 17.43 -6.61
N ILE A 617 -5.17 16.75 -7.70
CA ILE A 617 -5.97 16.65 -8.90
C ILE A 617 -6.54 15.25 -8.99
N PHE A 618 -7.86 15.18 -9.13
CA PHE A 618 -8.60 13.96 -9.33
C PHE A 618 -8.95 13.78 -10.80
N GLN A 619 -8.64 12.60 -11.32
CA GLN A 619 -9.00 12.16 -12.66
C GLN A 619 -9.79 10.86 -12.56
N VAL A 620 -10.87 10.75 -13.33
CA VAL A 620 -11.61 9.51 -13.48
C VAL A 620 -11.44 9.05 -14.91
N SER A 621 -10.86 7.87 -15.06
CA SER A 621 -10.68 7.20 -16.33
C SER A 621 -11.43 5.87 -16.34
N GLN A 622 -11.78 5.39 -17.52
CA GLN A 622 -12.55 4.16 -17.72
C GLN A 622 -11.83 3.29 -18.73
N ILE A 623 -11.80 1.97 -18.50
CA ILE A 623 -11.21 1.06 -19.48
C ILE A 623 -12.10 0.96 -20.71
N VAL A 624 -11.50 1.10 -21.90
CA VAL A 624 -12.23 1.18 -23.18
C VAL A 624 -13.08 -0.07 -23.44
N ASP A 625 -12.58 -1.24 -23.08
CA ASP A 625 -13.25 -2.52 -23.35
C ASP A 625 -14.31 -2.91 -22.30
N ASN A 626 -14.32 -2.25 -21.14
CA ASN A 626 -15.23 -2.59 -20.05
C ASN A 626 -15.72 -1.33 -19.32
N PRO A 627 -16.90 -0.79 -19.68
CA PRO A 627 -17.38 0.46 -19.12
C PRO A 627 -17.68 0.39 -17.61
N ASN A 628 -17.75 -0.80 -17.01
CA ASN A 628 -17.97 -0.95 -15.58
C ASN A 628 -16.67 -0.84 -14.78
N LYS A 629 -15.50 -0.84 -15.41
CA LYS A 629 -14.22 -0.72 -14.72
C LYS A 629 -13.66 0.69 -14.89
N ILE A 630 -13.40 1.33 -13.77
CA ILE A 630 -12.85 2.69 -13.71
C ILE A 630 -11.54 2.71 -12.93
N ALA A 631 -10.70 3.69 -13.25
CA ALA A 631 -9.53 4.08 -12.50
C ALA A 631 -9.72 5.51 -12.00
N ILE A 632 -9.69 5.70 -10.69
CA ILE A 632 -9.72 7.03 -10.05
C ILE A 632 -8.31 7.34 -9.60
N VAL A 633 -7.72 8.39 -10.16
CA VAL A 633 -6.36 8.81 -9.82
C VAL A 633 -6.40 10.11 -9.06
N CYS A 634 -5.71 10.14 -7.92
CA CYS A 634 -5.43 11.35 -7.16
C CYS A 634 -3.93 11.60 -7.22
N SER A 635 -3.50 12.72 -7.81
CA SER A 635 -2.08 13.04 -7.94
C SER A 635 -1.81 14.53 -7.73
N SER A 636 -0.55 14.89 -7.53
CA SER A 636 -0.14 16.30 -7.56
C SER A 636 -0.23 16.85 -8.98
N SER A 637 -0.44 18.16 -9.12
CA SER A 637 -0.51 18.87 -10.40
C SER A 637 0.66 18.57 -11.34
N ASP A 638 1.84 18.28 -10.77
CA ASP A 638 3.06 18.04 -11.53
C ASP A 638 3.08 16.62 -12.14
N ASN A 639 2.34 15.67 -11.57
CA ASN A 639 2.36 14.27 -11.98
C ASN A 639 1.17 13.88 -12.88
N VAL A 640 0.11 14.70 -12.94
CA VAL A 640 -1.14 14.42 -13.68
C VAL A 640 -0.89 13.88 -15.09
N LYS A 641 -0.01 14.52 -15.86
CA LYS A 641 0.27 14.11 -17.25
C LYS A 641 0.96 12.74 -17.34
N SER A 642 1.85 12.44 -16.39
CA SER A 642 2.53 11.15 -16.35
C SER A 642 1.53 10.04 -15.98
N GLU A 643 0.72 10.29 -14.95
CA GLU A 643 -0.29 9.32 -14.51
C GLU A 643 -1.35 9.05 -15.58
N GLN A 644 -1.75 10.09 -16.31
CA GLN A 644 -2.67 9.95 -17.43
C GLN A 644 -2.05 9.11 -18.55
N ALA A 645 -0.78 9.34 -18.91
CA ALA A 645 -0.08 8.54 -19.92
C ALA A 645 0.04 7.06 -19.50
N ASP A 646 0.30 6.78 -18.22
CA ASP A 646 0.35 5.41 -17.67
C ASP A 646 -1.02 4.73 -17.77
N LEU A 647 -2.11 5.45 -17.49
CA LEU A 647 -3.47 4.93 -17.62
C LEU A 647 -3.86 4.67 -19.08
N GLU A 648 -3.52 5.58 -19.98
CA GLU A 648 -3.74 5.41 -21.42
C GLU A 648 -2.98 4.17 -21.94
N GLY A 649 -1.74 3.97 -21.48
CA GLY A 649 -0.95 2.76 -21.77
C GLY A 649 -1.58 1.47 -21.24
N ALA A 650 -2.36 1.56 -20.15
CA ALA A 650 -3.13 0.44 -19.60
C ALA A 650 -4.54 0.27 -20.21
N GLY A 651 -4.89 1.05 -21.25
CA GLY A 651 -6.18 0.96 -21.94
C GLY A 651 -7.32 1.74 -21.28
N TYR A 652 -7.01 2.66 -20.37
CA TYR A 652 -7.99 3.57 -19.77
C TYR A 652 -8.07 4.89 -20.54
N SER A 653 -9.29 5.38 -20.78
CA SER A 653 -9.57 6.69 -21.35
C SER A 653 -10.18 7.63 -20.31
N LEU A 654 -9.76 8.90 -20.30
CA LEU A 654 -10.29 9.93 -19.42
C LEU A 654 -11.77 10.20 -19.72
N ILE A 655 -12.65 10.10 -18.70
CA ILE A 655 -14.11 10.30 -18.88
C ILE A 655 -14.65 11.55 -18.19
N SER A 656 -13.90 12.14 -17.25
CA SER A 656 -14.27 13.38 -16.56
C SER A 656 -13.11 14.36 -16.58
N GLY A 657 -13.40 15.66 -16.63
CA GLY A 657 -12.37 16.69 -16.47
C GLY A 657 -11.69 16.65 -15.10
N ASP A 658 -10.48 17.21 -15.04
CA ASP A 658 -9.67 17.30 -13.83
C ASP A 658 -10.39 18.13 -12.75
N SER A 659 -10.51 17.57 -11.55
CA SER A 659 -11.02 18.29 -10.38
C SER A 659 -9.87 18.57 -9.41
N GLU A 660 -9.51 19.84 -9.25
CA GLU A 660 -8.49 20.25 -8.29
C GLU A 660 -9.15 20.54 -6.94
N ILE A 661 -8.66 19.87 -5.88
CA ILE A 661 -9.06 20.10 -4.50
C ILE A 661 -7.87 20.49 -3.63
N CYS A 662 -8.15 21.01 -2.45
CA CYS A 662 -7.15 21.40 -1.46
C CYS A 662 -7.28 20.52 -0.21
N VAL A 663 -6.32 19.61 -0.02
CA VAL A 663 -6.31 18.58 1.04
C VAL A 663 -5.03 18.65 1.86
N ASN A 664 -5.07 18.22 3.11
CA ASN A 664 -3.88 18.18 3.97
C ASN A 664 -3.04 16.93 3.68
N GLU A 665 -1.73 17.02 3.93
CA GLU A 665 -0.84 15.86 3.88
C GLU A 665 -1.26 14.84 4.95
N GLY A 666 -1.43 13.58 4.56
CA GLY A 666 -1.94 12.51 5.42
C GLY A 666 -3.45 12.59 5.68
N GLU A 667 -4.22 13.42 4.97
CA GLU A 667 -5.67 13.46 5.12
C GLU A 667 -6.31 12.20 4.52
N ARG A 668 -7.19 11.54 5.28
CA ARG A 668 -7.95 10.38 4.79
C ARG A 668 -9.11 10.84 3.92
N LEU A 669 -9.06 10.46 2.65
CA LEU A 669 -10.08 10.72 1.64
C LEU A 669 -10.94 9.48 1.40
N LEU A 670 -12.23 9.70 1.19
CA LEU A 670 -13.22 8.68 0.88
C LEU A 670 -13.87 9.01 -0.45
N LEU A 671 -14.04 7.99 -1.28
CA LEU A 671 -14.65 8.11 -2.59
C LEU A 671 -16.04 7.54 -2.54
N ASN A 672 -17.06 8.35 -2.82
CA ASN A 672 -18.45 7.90 -2.80
C ASN A 672 -19.15 8.25 -4.11
N PHE A 673 -19.69 7.26 -4.81
CA PHE A 673 -20.59 7.53 -5.92
C PHE A 673 -22.00 7.81 -5.43
N THR A 674 -22.60 8.85 -6.00
CA THR A 674 -24.00 9.20 -5.81
C THR A 674 -24.76 9.16 -7.13
N LYS A 675 -26.09 9.04 -7.04
CA LYS A 675 -27.04 8.88 -8.17
C LYS A 675 -27.03 7.46 -8.78
N ASN A 676 -27.05 7.36 -10.10
CA ASN A 676 -27.32 6.13 -10.85
C ASN A 676 -26.10 5.20 -10.98
N VAL A 677 -24.94 5.62 -10.51
CA VAL A 677 -23.70 4.85 -10.50
C VAL A 677 -23.33 4.57 -9.06
N GLN A 678 -22.89 3.36 -8.74
CA GLN A 678 -22.41 2.96 -7.42
C GLN A 678 -21.19 2.04 -7.55
N PHE A 679 -20.32 2.03 -6.55
CA PHE A 679 -19.29 0.99 -6.45
C PHE A 679 -19.95 -0.39 -6.27
N GLU A 680 -19.40 -1.41 -6.93
CA GLU A 680 -19.79 -2.82 -6.70
C GLU A 680 -19.23 -3.34 -5.37
N GLU A 681 -18.02 -2.88 -5.01
CA GLU A 681 -17.27 -3.28 -3.83
C GLU A 681 -17.41 -2.25 -2.69
N LYS A 682 -16.62 -2.43 -1.63
CA LYS A 682 -16.55 -1.48 -0.50
C LYS A 682 -16.11 -0.09 -0.99
N ILE A 683 -16.65 0.94 -0.33
CA ILE A 683 -16.29 2.35 -0.55
C ILE A 683 -14.78 2.52 -0.39
N PRO A 684 -14.04 2.88 -1.45
CA PRO A 684 -12.60 3.03 -1.36
C PRO A 684 -12.24 4.26 -0.52
N ALA A 685 -11.24 4.10 0.33
CA ALA A 685 -10.67 5.17 1.14
C ALA A 685 -9.15 5.08 1.15
N PHE A 686 -8.47 6.22 1.24
CA PHE A 686 -7.02 6.29 1.19
C PHE A 686 -6.49 7.55 1.85
N TYR A 687 -5.18 7.59 2.14
CA TYR A 687 -4.51 8.77 2.68
C TYR A 687 -3.82 9.52 1.56
N PHE A 688 -4.04 10.84 1.49
CA PHE A 688 -3.39 11.69 0.50
C PHE A 688 -1.95 12.02 0.93
N PHE A 689 -1.00 11.86 0.02
CA PHE A 689 0.38 12.34 0.18
C PHE A 689 0.81 13.04 -1.10
N GLN A 690 1.33 14.27 -1.00
CA GLN A 690 1.62 15.11 -2.17
C GLN A 690 2.59 14.45 -3.15
N CYS A 691 3.56 13.69 -2.65
CA CYS A 691 4.54 13.01 -3.48
C CYS A 691 4.07 11.65 -4.01
N ARG A 692 2.87 11.18 -3.63
CA ARG A 692 2.30 9.89 -4.04
C ARG A 692 1.11 10.12 -4.97
N SER A 693 1.14 9.49 -6.15
CA SER A 693 -0.07 9.26 -6.93
C SER A 693 -0.84 8.09 -6.32
N PHE A 694 -2.12 8.28 -6.03
CA PHE A 694 -2.99 7.20 -5.61
C PHE A 694 -3.89 6.77 -6.76
N LYS A 695 -3.95 5.46 -7.05
CA LYS A 695 -4.79 4.87 -8.09
C LYS A 695 -5.77 3.91 -7.45
N VAL A 696 -7.06 4.16 -7.62
CA VAL A 696 -8.14 3.22 -7.26
C VAL A 696 -8.67 2.59 -8.52
N TYR A 697 -8.47 1.30 -8.66
CA TYR A 697 -9.17 0.51 -9.66
C TYR A 697 -10.43 -0.05 -9.02
N ALA A 698 -11.59 0.27 -9.57
CA ALA A 698 -12.87 -0.16 -9.01
C ALA A 698 -13.84 -0.57 -10.10
N SER A 699 -14.70 -1.53 -9.75
CA SER A 699 -15.88 -1.88 -10.56
C SER A 699 -17.08 -1.06 -10.09
N VAL A 700 -17.82 -0.51 -11.04
CA VAL A 700 -19.04 0.28 -10.82
C VAL A 700 -20.23 -0.38 -11.50
N LYS A 701 -21.38 -0.34 -10.82
CA LYS A 701 -22.67 -0.79 -11.33
C LYS A 701 -23.62 0.38 -11.53
N VAL A 702 -24.51 0.22 -12.49
CA VAL A 702 -25.63 1.13 -12.73
C VAL A 702 -26.81 0.64 -11.89
N VAL A 703 -27.35 1.49 -11.03
CA VAL A 703 -28.43 1.15 -10.09
C VAL A 703 -29.75 0.97 -10.82
N GLU A 704 -30.08 1.93 -11.69
CA GLU A 704 -31.30 1.98 -12.49
C GLU A 704 -30.95 2.16 -13.98
N PRO A 705 -30.70 1.06 -14.72
CA PRO A 705 -30.35 1.12 -16.14
C PRO A 705 -31.39 1.85 -17.00
N TYR A 706 -32.65 1.93 -16.54
CA TYR A 706 -33.75 2.53 -17.27
C TYR A 706 -34.04 4.00 -16.92
N ALA A 707 -33.48 4.52 -15.82
CA ALA A 707 -33.75 5.89 -15.36
C ALA A 707 -33.29 6.97 -16.36
N GLN A 708 -32.42 6.61 -17.30
CA GLN A 708 -31.79 7.52 -18.27
C GLN A 708 -31.99 7.04 -19.72
N ASN A 709 -33.16 6.47 -20.03
CA ASN A 709 -33.48 5.83 -21.33
C ASN A 709 -33.36 6.71 -22.59
N GLY A 710 -33.13 8.02 -22.47
CA GLY A 710 -32.90 8.91 -23.62
C GLY A 710 -31.47 9.42 -23.79
N ARG A 711 -30.51 8.95 -22.97
CA ARG A 711 -29.12 9.42 -23.02
C ARG A 711 -28.17 8.34 -23.52
N GLU A 712 -27.05 8.74 -24.11
CA GLU A 712 -26.01 7.83 -24.61
C GLU A 712 -25.14 7.25 -23.48
N SER A 713 -25.17 7.88 -22.29
CA SER A 713 -24.40 7.51 -21.12
C SER A 713 -25.25 7.45 -19.84
N TYR A 714 -24.75 6.70 -18.85
CA TYR A 714 -25.22 6.71 -17.48
C TYR A 714 -24.50 7.80 -16.68
N PHE A 715 -25.25 8.65 -15.99
CA PHE A 715 -24.70 9.76 -15.21
C PHE A 715 -24.59 9.39 -13.73
N GLY A 716 -23.37 9.51 -13.21
CA GLY A 716 -23.05 9.44 -11.79
C GLY A 716 -22.39 10.74 -11.30
N LYS A 717 -22.27 10.87 -9.98
CA LYS A 717 -21.41 11.88 -9.36
C LYS A 717 -20.48 11.20 -8.37
N LEU A 718 -19.17 11.31 -8.59
CA LEU A 718 -18.15 10.90 -7.63
C LEU A 718 -17.91 12.04 -6.65
N GLN A 719 -18.22 11.81 -5.38
CA GLN A 719 -17.91 12.73 -4.29
C GLN A 719 -16.58 12.32 -3.66
N VAL A 720 -15.68 13.29 -3.49
CA VAL A 720 -14.46 13.13 -2.68
C VAL A 720 -14.74 13.74 -1.31
N LEU A 721 -14.73 12.90 -0.28
CA LEU A 721 -15.09 13.24 1.09
C LEU A 721 -13.85 13.13 2.00
N SER A 722 -13.83 13.86 3.11
CA SER A 722 -12.94 13.57 4.24
C SER A 722 -13.70 13.63 5.56
N TYR A 723 -13.17 12.97 6.60
CA TYR A 723 -13.69 13.13 7.96
C TYR A 723 -13.08 14.40 8.57
N CYS A 724 -13.92 15.24 9.17
CA CYS A 724 -13.46 16.49 9.81
C CYS A 724 -12.47 16.24 10.97
N ASN A 725 -12.55 15.07 11.60
CA ASN A 725 -11.67 14.64 12.68
C ASN A 725 -11.63 13.10 12.71
N PRO A 726 -10.46 12.45 12.86
CA PRO A 726 -10.35 10.99 12.98
C PRO A 726 -11.26 10.43 14.09
N ASN A 727 -11.37 11.15 15.20
CA ASN A 727 -12.20 10.77 16.34
C ASN A 727 -13.71 11.00 16.07
N GLU A 728 -14.07 11.83 15.08
CA GLU A 728 -15.45 12.08 14.67
C GLU A 728 -15.96 11.10 13.62
N ALA A 729 -15.16 10.10 13.23
CA ALA A 729 -15.63 8.99 12.38
C ALA A 729 -16.91 8.35 12.95
N GLU A 730 -17.06 8.33 14.28
CA GLU A 730 -18.26 7.87 14.98
C GLU A 730 -19.48 8.78 14.79
N THR A 731 -19.27 10.08 14.60
CA THR A 731 -20.37 11.06 14.40
C THR A 731 -20.84 11.15 12.95
N GLY A 732 -20.07 10.61 12.00
CA GLY A 732 -20.41 10.56 10.59
C GLY A 732 -20.38 11.91 9.85
N LYS A 733 -19.87 12.99 10.47
CA LYS A 733 -19.72 14.28 9.79
C LYS A 733 -18.59 14.20 8.76
N THR A 734 -18.98 14.15 7.50
CA THR A 734 -18.07 14.17 6.36
C THR A 734 -18.08 15.55 5.70
N LYS A 735 -16.92 15.99 5.25
CA LYS A 735 -16.73 17.21 4.45
C LYS A 735 -16.58 16.80 2.98
N VAL A 736 -17.42 17.35 2.12
CA VAL A 736 -17.29 17.17 0.67
C VAL A 736 -16.23 18.16 0.16
N HIS A 737 -15.16 17.65 -0.45
CA HIS A 737 -14.12 18.47 -1.08
C HIS A 737 -14.47 18.83 -2.51
N CYS A 738 -14.93 17.86 -3.30
CA CYS A 738 -15.47 18.10 -4.64
C CYS A 738 -16.49 17.05 -5.06
N GLU A 739 -17.24 17.39 -6.12
CA GLU A 739 -18.06 16.44 -6.86
C GLU A 739 -17.60 16.43 -8.32
N ILE A 740 -17.32 15.24 -8.83
CA ILE A 740 -16.89 15.01 -10.21
C ILE A 740 -18.03 14.33 -10.94
N GLN A 741 -18.49 14.93 -12.04
CA GLN A 741 -19.48 14.28 -12.89
C GLN A 741 -18.82 13.15 -13.67
N VAL A 742 -19.45 11.98 -13.66
CA VAL A 742 -18.93 10.78 -14.31
C VAL A 742 -20.00 10.28 -15.30
N ASP A 743 -19.62 10.24 -16.58
CA ASP A 743 -20.49 9.84 -17.67
C ASP A 743 -20.02 8.48 -18.20
N LEU A 744 -20.69 7.39 -17.80
CA LEU A 744 -20.34 6.04 -18.25
C LEU A 744 -21.07 5.75 -19.57
N PRO A 745 -20.39 5.52 -20.71
CA PRO A 745 -21.04 5.13 -21.95
C PRO A 745 -21.92 3.90 -21.73
N LYS A 746 -23.15 3.95 -22.25
CA LYS A 746 -23.97 2.75 -22.30
C LYS A 746 -23.24 1.77 -23.20
N LYS A 747 -23.10 0.53 -22.74
CA LYS A 747 -22.69 -0.55 -23.63
C LYS A 747 -23.67 -0.51 -24.79
N MET A 748 -23.20 -0.24 -26.01
CA MET A 748 -24.02 -0.42 -27.19
C MET A 748 -24.46 -1.87 -27.15
N GLU A 749 -25.69 -2.11 -26.70
CA GLU A 749 -26.35 -3.37 -26.97
C GLU A 749 -26.31 -3.44 -28.48
N ARG A 750 -25.47 -4.34 -29.02
CA ARG A 750 -25.48 -4.65 -30.45
C ARG A 750 -26.96 -4.83 -30.76
N CYS A 751 -27.53 -3.95 -31.60
CA CYS A 751 -28.93 -4.04 -32.00
C CYS A 751 -29.19 -5.52 -32.20
N PRO A 752 -30.10 -6.14 -31.41
CA PRO A 752 -30.20 -7.58 -31.39
C PRO A 752 -30.30 -8.00 -32.84
N THR A 753 -29.27 -8.69 -33.34
CA THR A 753 -29.31 -9.27 -34.68
C THR A 753 -30.67 -9.96 -34.73
N PRO A 754 -31.58 -9.53 -35.62
CA PRO A 754 -32.97 -9.94 -35.57
C PRO A 754 -32.96 -11.44 -35.37
N LYS A 755 -33.47 -11.90 -34.22
CA LYS A 755 -33.27 -13.28 -33.78
C LYS A 755 -33.70 -14.16 -34.95
N ARG A 756 -32.74 -14.75 -35.67
CA ARG A 756 -33.03 -15.90 -36.52
C ARG A 756 -33.63 -16.88 -35.54
N THR A 757 -34.91 -17.16 -35.74
CA THR A 757 -35.72 -18.11 -34.97
C THR A 757 -35.03 -19.46 -35.04
N SER A 758 -34.06 -19.69 -34.15
CA SER A 758 -33.48 -21.00 -33.95
C SER A 758 -34.62 -21.88 -33.46
N SER A 759 -35.02 -22.82 -34.31
CA SER A 759 -36.07 -23.79 -34.07
C SER A 759 -35.90 -24.41 -32.70
N VAL A 760 -36.89 -24.23 -31.82
CA VAL A 760 -36.95 -24.94 -30.54
C VAL A 760 -36.91 -26.44 -30.83
N PRO A 761 -35.91 -27.18 -30.33
CA PRO A 761 -35.91 -28.64 -30.43
C PRO A 761 -37.12 -29.16 -29.64
N ILE A 762 -37.93 -30.02 -30.27
CA ILE A 762 -39.08 -30.64 -29.64
C ILE A 762 -38.54 -31.49 -28.49
N ARG A 763 -38.92 -31.19 -27.25
CA ARG A 763 -38.58 -32.06 -26.12
C ARG A 763 -39.39 -33.35 -26.30
N GLU A 764 -38.71 -34.44 -26.67
CA GLU A 764 -39.30 -35.77 -26.85
C GLU A 764 -39.90 -36.26 -25.54
N LYS A 765 -41.19 -36.03 -25.32
CA LYS A 765 -41.98 -36.70 -24.28
C LYS A 765 -43.27 -37.21 -24.91
N GLY A 766 -43.27 -38.48 -25.31
CA GLY A 766 -44.45 -39.20 -25.80
C GLY A 766 -44.24 -39.87 -27.17
N LEU A 767 -45.30 -40.53 -27.65
CA LEU A 767 -45.33 -41.24 -28.94
C LEU A 767 -45.24 -40.32 -30.18
N LEU A 768 -45.47 -39.01 -30.00
CA LEU A 768 -45.35 -38.01 -31.06
C LEU A 768 -43.93 -37.45 -31.10
N ASN A 769 -43.02 -38.17 -31.75
CA ASN A 769 -41.69 -37.67 -32.05
C ASN A 769 -41.67 -36.86 -33.36
N GLN A 770 -40.51 -36.30 -33.70
CA GLN A 770 -40.33 -35.52 -34.93
C GLN A 770 -40.72 -36.31 -36.18
N ASP A 771 -40.30 -37.58 -36.30
CA ASP A 771 -40.60 -38.45 -37.44
C ASP A 771 -42.11 -38.66 -37.64
N TYR A 772 -42.87 -38.77 -36.54
CA TYR A 772 -44.33 -38.88 -36.61
C TYR A 772 -44.98 -37.60 -37.15
N PHE A 773 -44.49 -36.42 -36.74
CA PHE A 773 -45.01 -35.17 -37.28
C PHE A 773 -44.67 -34.99 -38.76
N GLU A 774 -43.49 -35.42 -39.22
CA GLU A 774 -43.11 -35.37 -40.63
C GLU A 774 -43.99 -36.30 -41.47
N ARG A 775 -44.22 -37.54 -41.00
CA ARG A 775 -45.12 -38.51 -41.68
C ARG A 775 -46.55 -38.01 -41.77
N ILE A 776 -47.07 -37.44 -40.68
CA ILE A 776 -48.42 -36.87 -40.68
C ILE A 776 -48.46 -35.65 -41.60
N ALA A 777 -47.51 -34.72 -41.51
CA ALA A 777 -47.45 -33.53 -42.36
C ALA A 777 -47.47 -33.88 -43.87
N HIS A 778 -46.71 -34.88 -44.29
CA HIS A 778 -46.71 -35.38 -45.67
C HIS A 778 -48.08 -35.90 -46.13
N GLN A 779 -48.92 -36.40 -45.23
CA GLN A 779 -50.30 -36.81 -45.56
C GLN A 779 -51.31 -35.67 -45.52
N LEU A 780 -50.95 -34.55 -44.89
CA LEU A 780 -51.83 -33.40 -44.68
C LEU A 780 -51.62 -32.25 -45.65
N VAL A 781 -50.69 -32.39 -46.61
CA VAL A 781 -50.24 -31.32 -47.52
C VAL A 781 -51.39 -30.48 -48.06
N THR A 782 -52.46 -31.07 -48.59
CA THR A 782 -53.55 -30.29 -49.19
C THR A 782 -54.55 -29.68 -48.20
N ASN A 783 -54.55 -30.12 -46.94
CA ASN A 783 -55.61 -29.85 -45.96
C ASN A 783 -55.09 -29.33 -44.62
N TRP A 784 -53.82 -28.91 -44.56
CA TRP A 784 -53.16 -28.56 -43.31
C TRP A 784 -53.82 -27.37 -42.59
N LYS A 785 -54.42 -26.42 -43.32
CA LYS A 785 -55.17 -25.29 -42.74
C LYS A 785 -56.40 -25.75 -41.96
N ASN A 786 -57.17 -26.68 -42.52
CA ASN A 786 -58.35 -27.24 -41.87
C ASN A 786 -57.97 -27.99 -40.58
N ILE A 787 -56.79 -28.61 -40.57
CA ILE A 787 -56.23 -29.25 -39.37
C ILE A 787 -55.77 -28.24 -38.36
N ALA A 788 -55.05 -27.20 -38.79
CA ALA A 788 -54.62 -26.12 -37.90
C ALA A 788 -55.82 -25.45 -37.20
N GLU A 789 -56.92 -25.23 -37.94
CA GLU A 789 -58.17 -24.69 -37.41
C GLU A 789 -58.87 -25.68 -36.46
N SER A 790 -58.94 -26.97 -36.81
CA SER A 790 -59.49 -28.02 -35.93
C SER A 790 -58.71 -28.16 -34.62
N LEU A 791 -57.39 -27.99 -34.69
CA LEU A 791 -56.47 -27.99 -33.56
C LEU A 791 -56.46 -26.66 -32.78
N LYS A 792 -57.34 -25.72 -33.14
CA LYS A 792 -57.53 -24.40 -32.49
C LYS A 792 -56.28 -23.50 -32.52
N LEU A 793 -55.46 -23.58 -33.57
CA LEU A 793 -54.42 -22.58 -33.79
C LEU A 793 -55.04 -21.23 -34.12
N SER A 794 -54.46 -20.15 -33.61
CA SER A 794 -54.96 -18.80 -33.89
C SER A 794 -54.76 -18.44 -35.36
N THR A 795 -55.69 -17.68 -35.93
CA THR A 795 -55.64 -17.23 -37.32
C THR A 795 -54.34 -16.49 -37.64
N ALA A 796 -53.84 -15.67 -36.70
CA ALA A 796 -52.55 -15.00 -36.82
C ALA A 796 -51.35 -15.97 -36.92
N THR A 797 -51.41 -17.12 -36.24
CA THR A 797 -50.37 -18.16 -36.34
C THR A 797 -50.43 -18.88 -37.67
N ILE A 798 -51.64 -19.18 -38.17
CA ILE A 798 -51.86 -19.79 -39.49
C ILE A 798 -51.37 -18.86 -40.60
N ASP A 799 -51.67 -17.57 -40.52
CA ASP A 799 -51.21 -16.55 -41.47
C ASP A 799 -49.68 -16.41 -41.45
N ARG A 800 -49.06 -16.45 -40.26
CA ARG A 800 -47.61 -16.44 -40.12
C ARG A 800 -46.97 -17.67 -40.77
N ILE A 801 -47.48 -18.87 -40.49
CA ILE A 801 -46.98 -20.12 -41.10
C ILE A 801 -47.16 -20.11 -42.63
N THR A 802 -48.30 -19.60 -43.11
CA THR A 802 -48.57 -19.46 -44.55
C THR A 802 -47.54 -18.56 -45.24
N LYS A 803 -47.09 -17.50 -44.56
CA LYS A 803 -46.10 -16.54 -45.08
C LYS A 803 -44.65 -17.02 -44.93
N GLU A 804 -44.32 -17.75 -43.87
CA GLU A 804 -42.95 -18.15 -43.54
C GLU A 804 -42.47 -19.43 -44.26
N LYS A 805 -43.38 -20.27 -44.75
CA LYS A 805 -43.07 -21.57 -45.35
C LYS A 805 -43.53 -21.66 -46.79
N ASP A 806 -42.68 -22.21 -47.64
CA ASP A 806 -42.88 -22.22 -49.09
C ASP A 806 -43.71 -23.40 -49.57
N THR A 807 -43.54 -24.57 -48.93
CA THR A 807 -44.28 -25.80 -49.29
C THR A 807 -45.41 -26.08 -48.31
N ASP A 808 -46.49 -26.68 -48.81
CA ASP A 808 -47.63 -27.04 -47.96
C ASP A 808 -47.30 -28.16 -46.96
N GLU A 809 -46.31 -29.00 -47.25
CA GLU A 809 -45.76 -29.98 -46.31
C GLU A 809 -45.04 -29.30 -45.14
N GLU A 810 -44.18 -28.32 -45.40
CA GLU A 810 -43.51 -27.54 -44.35
C GLU A 810 -44.50 -26.73 -43.51
N ARG A 811 -45.57 -26.23 -44.14
CA ARG A 811 -46.67 -25.55 -43.45
C ARG A 811 -47.42 -26.51 -42.54
N ALA A 812 -47.74 -27.72 -43.01
CA ALA A 812 -48.37 -28.75 -42.21
C ALA A 812 -47.51 -29.15 -41.01
N TYR A 813 -46.23 -29.39 -41.22
CA TYR A 813 -45.29 -29.71 -40.15
C TYR A 813 -45.17 -28.57 -39.13
N SER A 814 -45.04 -27.33 -39.61
CA SER A 814 -44.94 -26.14 -38.75
C SER A 814 -46.22 -25.90 -37.95
N ALA A 815 -47.39 -26.19 -38.53
CA ALA A 815 -48.67 -26.13 -37.83
C ALA A 815 -48.77 -27.19 -36.73
N LEU A 816 -48.41 -28.45 -37.01
CA LEU A 816 -48.39 -29.51 -35.99
C LEU A 816 -47.43 -29.18 -34.85
N LYS A 817 -46.25 -28.64 -35.16
CA LYS A 817 -45.25 -28.23 -34.16
C LYS A 817 -45.72 -27.04 -33.32
N ALA A 818 -46.35 -26.03 -33.95
CA ALA A 818 -46.92 -24.90 -33.24
C ALA A 818 -48.05 -25.34 -32.30
N TRP A 819 -48.93 -26.24 -32.75
CA TRP A 819 -50.00 -26.79 -31.92
C TRP A 819 -49.46 -27.60 -30.75
N TYR A 820 -48.50 -28.51 -30.99
CA TYR A 820 -47.92 -29.32 -29.93
C TYR A 820 -47.24 -28.47 -28.84
N SER A 821 -46.66 -27.32 -29.21
CA SER A 821 -46.09 -26.38 -28.25
C SER A 821 -47.13 -25.68 -27.35
N LEU A 822 -48.41 -25.68 -27.74
CA LEU A 822 -49.52 -25.11 -26.98
C LEU A 822 -50.23 -26.13 -26.08
N CYS A 823 -50.01 -27.43 -26.29
CA CYS A 823 -50.59 -28.47 -25.46
C CYS A 823 -50.03 -28.41 -24.03
N ALA A 824 -50.90 -28.55 -23.02
CA ALA A 824 -50.45 -28.65 -21.66
C ALA A 824 -49.73 -29.99 -21.43
N ILE A 825 -48.82 -30.04 -20.45
CA ILE A 825 -48.00 -31.23 -20.15
C ILE A 825 -48.84 -32.50 -19.87
N ASN A 826 -50.11 -32.34 -19.47
CA ASN A 826 -51.01 -33.43 -19.12
C ASN A 826 -52.06 -33.76 -20.20
N ASP A 827 -52.04 -33.08 -21.34
CA ASP A 827 -53.01 -33.34 -22.41
C ASP A 827 -52.60 -34.58 -23.21
N ASP A 828 -53.57 -35.47 -23.43
CA ASP A 828 -53.42 -36.59 -24.36
C ASP A 828 -53.43 -36.08 -25.80
N CYS A 829 -52.27 -35.57 -26.21
CA CYS A 829 -52.05 -34.96 -27.52
C CYS A 829 -52.36 -35.94 -28.66
N VAL A 830 -52.09 -37.24 -28.45
CA VAL A 830 -52.37 -38.29 -29.44
C VAL A 830 -53.87 -38.37 -29.69
N ARG A 831 -54.68 -38.43 -28.62
CA ARG A 831 -56.14 -38.48 -28.74
C ARG A 831 -56.73 -37.20 -29.34
N LEU A 832 -56.19 -36.03 -29.00
CA LEU A 832 -56.64 -34.76 -29.57
C LEU A 832 -56.35 -34.68 -31.08
N LEU A 833 -55.14 -35.04 -31.50
CA LEU A 833 -54.77 -35.08 -32.91
C LEU A 833 -55.61 -36.10 -33.67
N ALA A 834 -55.81 -37.30 -33.12
CA ALA A 834 -56.66 -38.33 -33.70
C ALA A 834 -58.10 -37.83 -33.90
N ASN A 835 -58.69 -37.17 -32.91
CA ASN A 835 -60.04 -36.60 -33.02
C ASN A 835 -60.15 -35.54 -34.12
N SER A 836 -59.15 -34.65 -34.23
CA SER A 836 -59.10 -33.64 -35.30
C SER A 836 -58.93 -34.26 -36.69
N LEU A 837 -58.13 -35.32 -36.82
CA LEU A 837 -57.98 -36.07 -38.06
C LEU A 837 -59.27 -36.80 -38.46
N LYS A 838 -60.01 -37.34 -37.48
CA LYS A 838 -61.30 -38.00 -37.69
C LYS A 838 -62.39 -37.04 -38.17
N PHE A 839 -62.39 -35.80 -37.67
CA PHE A 839 -63.36 -34.78 -38.04
C PHE A 839 -63.27 -34.38 -39.51
N LEU A 840 -62.09 -34.47 -40.12
CA LEU A 840 -61.84 -34.01 -41.49
C LEU A 840 -62.13 -35.06 -42.56
N SER A 841 -62.72 -36.21 -42.18
CA SER A 841 -63.21 -37.24 -43.12
C SER A 841 -62.21 -37.63 -44.20
N PHE A 842 -60.92 -37.76 -43.83
CA PHE A 842 -59.94 -38.25 -44.78
C PHE A 842 -60.27 -39.69 -45.17
N GLY A 843 -60.37 -39.93 -46.48
CA GLY A 843 -60.64 -41.26 -47.04
C GLY A 843 -59.65 -42.33 -46.56
N SER A 844 -59.99 -43.59 -46.85
CA SER A 844 -59.42 -44.87 -46.42
C SER A 844 -57.89 -45.05 -46.32
N SER A 845 -57.08 -44.06 -46.68
CA SER A 845 -55.62 -44.09 -46.53
C SER A 845 -55.14 -43.64 -45.13
N LEU A 846 -55.90 -42.83 -44.40
CA LEU A 846 -55.54 -42.35 -43.04
C LEU A 846 -56.06 -43.26 -41.91
N SER A 847 -56.93 -44.21 -42.22
CA SER A 847 -57.42 -45.21 -41.25
C SER A 847 -56.31 -46.14 -40.75
N LEU A 848 -55.28 -46.40 -41.56
CA LEU A 848 -54.08 -47.18 -41.18
C LEU A 848 -53.22 -46.45 -40.14
N LEU A 849 -53.12 -45.12 -40.22
CA LEU A 849 -52.43 -44.29 -39.22
C LEU A 849 -53.24 -44.19 -37.92
N PHE A 850 -54.58 -44.20 -38.03
CA PHE A 850 -55.48 -44.22 -36.88
C PHE A 850 -55.42 -45.54 -36.09
N VAL A 851 -55.12 -46.66 -36.76
CA VAL A 851 -54.86 -47.97 -36.12
C VAL A 851 -53.48 -48.01 -35.44
N HIS A 852 -52.53 -47.19 -35.89
CA HIS A 852 -51.21 -47.07 -35.25
C HIS A 852 -51.15 -46.05 -34.10
N LEU A 853 -52.13 -45.15 -34.00
CA LEU A 853 -52.22 -44.12 -32.96
C LEU A 853 -53.12 -44.52 -31.77
N ASN A 854 -54.03 -45.49 -31.93
CA ASN A 854 -54.70 -46.20 -30.83
C ASN A 854 -53.89 -47.44 -30.45
#